data_AF-A0A933JRT4-F1
#
_entry.id   AF-A0A933JRT4-F1
#
_cell.length_a   1.000
_cell.length_b   1.000
_cell.length_c   1.000
_cell.angle_alpha   90.00
_cell.angle_beta   90.00
_cell.angle_gamma   90.00
#
_symmetry.space_group_name_H-M   'P 1'
#
loop_
_entity.id
_entity.type
_entity.pdbx_description
1 polymer ?
#
loop_
_entity_poly.entity_id
_entity_poly.type
_entity_poly.pdbx_seq_one_letter_code
_entity_poly.pdbx_strand_id
1 'polypeptide(L)'
;MALRPWFAPGVLLACSACLEECAPGTVAENAGRLTIRNFGTLASIVTADSACGFESESVRASAEVVGEPGAEGLVRWTIEGCALSFREAAFVSTDCSGAETKVTGWAKVSGTRTVSGRLTGDPNRPVIPAGPDSVRVELVIEADGFRVAANGTSLNWVSGRISGVVLPRLAVGDSGACSVPTPIAAFEAVKYAGAKLHVIGDGHDFDVDVTDSSLSATVGPHPAGENRLTGSMTVWGDVESFAVPLDPEYETDQFRASFSCRDGLSDRVRFECEDGVGPSLAEGAARLTVRSFGQLSDWADKDERCGFSSPAALASAELEGEIGGFGLARFRIEGCALERSEPHVHTDCRGAETRVSGRVVVSGTKVLFGRLTGDPTTPVVPTSDTPAEVELTAAEIRDFEVSEGDTRLVITAGTLSGRVTPRVAKDAARHGACGFETPIARFDELRYGSGARVLVASPRGSFVATIDGSDLYAVNGELAGETNVLSGTLTLDGVTRRVPIDPAEGLDPEFDPTRFAASWQCGTVSLPVSHECAFVEPIAEGAAQLSVLTMAALAEALEGDARCGFASSRSVLTVSGEVGRRGATATWTVDACELVFEEPIVVSRDCLGRGTLIRGSIKLSGTKTLRGISTGDAARPIVPTSRDPVEISMSGDAHDLAVWEEAADPDVLTIHEGKVSGVVRPRLGLDRMTGACSIPTPVAEIWVRHEGSRVTIESERKRFDATLGSGDVHAVNGDRDGISNFVEGHLELDGDDFELSRRPLDPRYDATSFLSSFSCAPGFELPVTEDECDMYQTLAEGIARLLVKAAGAMASRVNGDEECGFEALRVKARPDRVEGDPGQIGLMEWTVNDCRISASSAEASADCLGRRSFLLGVMDVDARRLVRGLRERILFVVDSIVPVTRDAVDIELGAVGVAGLEVYDLDPNQQEPRRKLRIESGHLAARVRPILGERADELGIFDIPTPVAVIDGLRLTAAEVVLVSEGKTFKLRVDDAEVSAINGPSGGRGNEIRGRVRVDGVEVEISRTALDPEFDPAEFDLRYACTPNLRATLPH
;
A
#
# COMPACT_ATOMS: atom_id res chain seq x y z
N MET A 1 15.52 -2.70 119.97
CA MET A 1 15.23 -1.41 120.67
C MET A 1 14.53 -0.52 119.65
N ALA A 2 13.20 -0.46 119.57
CA ALA A 2 12.22 0.05 120.52
C ALA A 2 12.39 1.56 120.81
N LEU A 3 11.49 2.41 120.27
CA LEU A 3 10.38 3.01 121.02
C LEU A 3 9.52 3.98 120.15
N ARG A 4 8.20 3.91 120.37
CA ARG A 4 7.11 4.85 119.97
C ARG A 4 7.13 6.13 120.85
N PRO A 5 6.41 7.24 120.53
CA PRO A 5 4.94 7.45 120.81
C PRO A 5 4.18 8.17 119.65
N TRP A 6 2.92 7.87 119.29
CA TRP A 6 1.60 8.27 119.85
C TRP A 6 1.28 9.79 119.85
N PHE A 7 0.35 10.24 118.98
CA PHE A 7 -0.76 11.21 119.26
C PHE A 7 -1.82 11.28 118.11
N ALA A 8 -3.09 11.08 118.51
CA ALA A 8 -4.43 11.43 117.98
C ALA A 8 -4.76 11.64 116.46
N PRO A 9 -5.76 10.91 115.91
CA PRO A 9 -6.52 11.24 114.70
C PRO A 9 -7.93 11.80 115.02
N GLY A 10 -8.43 12.79 114.27
CA GLY A 10 -9.86 13.18 114.33
C GLY A 10 -10.21 14.54 113.71
N VAL A 11 -11.13 14.50 112.73
CA VAL A 11 -11.92 15.62 112.14
C VAL A 11 -11.23 16.45 111.02
N LEU A 12 -11.34 15.98 109.77
CA LEU A 12 -11.25 16.77 108.52
C LEU A 12 -11.85 15.92 107.37
N LEU A 13 -13.19 15.85 107.29
CA LEU A 13 -13.92 15.09 106.26
C LEU A 13 -15.33 15.70 106.08
N ALA A 14 -15.42 16.89 105.47
CA ALA A 14 -16.66 17.48 104.93
C ALA A 14 -16.46 18.80 104.11
N CYS A 15 -15.35 18.99 103.39
CA CYS A 15 -15.15 20.18 102.53
C CYS A 15 -14.49 19.86 101.17
N SER A 16 -14.66 18.64 100.64
CA SER A 16 -14.11 18.26 99.34
C SER A 16 -15.10 18.41 98.18
N ALA A 17 -16.33 18.92 98.41
CA ALA A 17 -17.37 19.06 97.39
C ALA A 17 -17.70 20.53 97.02
N CYS A 18 -16.90 21.49 97.49
CA CYS A 18 -17.03 22.92 97.16
C CYS A 18 -15.72 23.54 96.65
N LEU A 19 -14.68 22.74 96.33
CA LEU A 19 -13.36 23.26 95.99
C LEU A 19 -13.38 24.02 94.65
N GLU A 20 -14.22 23.60 93.72
CA GLU A 20 -14.34 24.18 92.37
C GLU A 20 -15.14 25.49 92.38
N GLU A 21 -16.26 25.57 93.13
CA GLU A 21 -17.05 26.80 93.30
C GLU A 21 -16.27 27.92 94.01
N CYS A 22 -15.20 27.57 94.75
CA CYS A 22 -14.33 28.53 95.42
C CYS A 22 -13.30 29.20 94.49
N ALA A 23 -13.18 28.77 93.22
CA ALA A 23 -12.23 29.30 92.25
C ALA A 23 -12.87 29.53 90.86
N PRO A 24 -13.94 30.35 90.77
CA PRO A 24 -14.66 30.58 89.51
C PRO A 24 -13.74 31.08 88.39
N GLY A 25 -12.74 31.90 88.68
CA GLY A 25 -11.74 32.35 87.69
C GLY A 25 -10.98 31.20 87.01
N THR A 26 -10.40 30.27 87.78
CA THR A 26 -9.68 29.11 87.23
C THR A 26 -10.60 28.19 86.43
N VAL A 27 -11.84 28.01 86.90
CA VAL A 27 -12.87 27.24 86.20
C VAL A 27 -13.22 27.89 84.87
N ALA A 28 -13.46 29.21 84.86
CA ALA A 28 -13.78 29.99 83.67
C ALA A 28 -12.65 29.96 82.63
N GLU A 29 -11.38 30.06 83.07
CA GLU A 29 -10.21 29.94 82.20
C GLU A 29 -10.14 28.57 81.52
N ASN A 30 -10.19 27.47 82.29
CA ASN A 30 -10.10 26.12 81.77
C ASN A 30 -11.30 25.73 80.91
N ALA A 31 -12.52 26.10 81.32
CA ALA A 31 -13.72 25.95 80.51
C ALA A 31 -13.62 26.75 79.20
N GLY A 32 -13.03 27.95 79.24
CA GLY A 32 -12.72 28.77 78.07
C GLY A 32 -11.80 28.06 77.08
N ARG A 33 -10.68 27.49 77.54
CA ARG A 33 -9.73 26.73 76.70
C ARG A 33 -10.41 25.56 75.99
N LEU A 34 -11.13 24.74 76.75
CA LEU A 34 -11.83 23.57 76.21
C LEU A 34 -13.00 23.99 75.29
N THR A 35 -13.64 25.12 75.55
CA THR A 35 -14.70 25.67 74.68
C THR A 35 -14.15 25.99 73.29
N ILE A 36 -13.01 26.67 73.21
CA ILE A 36 -12.36 26.98 71.92
C ILE A 36 -12.00 25.70 71.17
N ARG A 37 -11.47 24.69 71.87
CA ARG A 37 -11.20 23.37 71.28
C ARG A 37 -12.48 22.74 70.72
N ASN A 38 -13.54 22.62 71.53
CA ASN A 38 -14.80 22.04 71.09
C ASN A 38 -15.39 22.78 69.88
N PHE A 39 -15.41 24.11 69.93
CA PHE A 39 -15.92 24.96 68.85
C PHE A 39 -15.11 24.80 67.56
N GLY A 40 -13.77 24.79 67.65
CA GLY A 40 -12.88 24.54 66.53
C GLY A 40 -13.03 23.14 65.93
N THR A 41 -13.15 22.10 66.77
CA THR A 41 -13.43 20.73 66.31
C THR A 41 -14.75 20.65 65.56
N LEU A 42 -15.82 21.27 66.07
CA LEU A 42 -17.12 21.30 65.41
C LEU A 42 -17.09 22.08 64.09
N ALA A 43 -16.37 23.21 64.05
CA ALA A 43 -16.13 23.95 62.82
C ALA A 43 -15.41 23.10 61.76
N SER A 44 -14.41 22.31 62.17
CA SER A 44 -13.72 21.38 61.27
C SER A 44 -14.65 20.27 60.77
N ILE A 45 -15.46 19.67 61.65
CA ILE A 45 -16.41 18.62 61.27
C ILE A 45 -17.42 19.15 60.26
N VAL A 46 -18.09 20.28 60.56
CA VAL A 46 -19.12 20.82 59.68
C VAL A 46 -18.54 21.33 58.35
N THR A 47 -17.26 21.73 58.35
CA THR A 47 -16.54 22.07 57.12
C THR A 47 -16.27 20.86 56.24
N ALA A 48 -16.04 19.66 56.82
CA ALA A 48 -15.74 18.45 56.06
C ALA A 48 -16.97 17.53 55.83
N ASP A 49 -18.10 17.80 56.48
CA ASP A 49 -19.28 16.96 56.41
C ASP A 49 -19.98 17.06 55.04
N SER A 50 -20.08 15.91 54.36
CA SER A 50 -20.70 15.78 53.04
C SER A 50 -22.20 15.46 53.08
N ALA A 51 -22.79 15.27 54.27
CA ALA A 51 -24.20 14.92 54.42
C ALA A 51 -25.09 16.17 54.53
N CYS A 52 -24.75 17.10 55.40
CA CYS A 52 -25.44 18.40 55.57
C CYS A 52 -24.51 19.59 55.80
N GLY A 53 -23.20 19.36 55.94
CA GLY A 53 -22.19 20.40 56.11
C GLY A 53 -21.81 21.13 54.82
N PHE A 54 -20.71 21.88 54.88
CA PHE A 54 -20.27 22.74 53.76
C PHE A 54 -19.81 21.97 52.51
N GLU A 55 -19.48 20.68 52.64
CA GLU A 55 -19.11 19.83 51.48
C GLU A 55 -20.29 19.01 50.94
N SER A 56 -21.48 19.15 51.53
CA SER A 56 -22.68 18.52 50.99
C SER A 56 -23.05 19.10 49.61
N GLU A 57 -23.55 18.24 48.73
CA GLU A 57 -23.90 18.61 47.34
C GLU A 57 -24.91 19.76 47.29
N SER A 58 -25.91 19.75 48.17
CA SER A 58 -26.94 20.79 48.27
C SER A 58 -26.37 22.14 48.68
N VAL A 59 -25.41 22.16 49.60
CA VAL A 59 -24.75 23.39 50.07
C VAL A 59 -23.79 23.91 49.01
N ARG A 60 -22.99 23.03 48.38
CA ARG A 60 -22.08 23.42 47.29
C ARG A 60 -22.83 23.97 46.06
N ALA A 61 -23.94 23.35 45.68
CA ALA A 61 -24.76 23.79 44.56
C ALA A 61 -25.51 25.12 44.83
N SER A 62 -25.69 25.50 46.09
CA SER A 62 -26.34 26.76 46.49
C SER A 62 -25.36 27.88 46.84
N ALA A 63 -24.07 27.72 46.50
CA ALA A 63 -23.05 28.73 46.72
C ALA A 63 -23.42 30.07 46.06
N GLU A 64 -23.43 31.14 46.85
CA GLU A 64 -23.59 32.50 46.36
C GLU A 64 -22.21 33.01 45.92
N VAL A 65 -22.02 33.19 44.60
CA VAL A 65 -20.79 33.72 44.01
C VAL A 65 -20.97 35.21 43.72
N VAL A 66 -20.12 36.07 44.29
CA VAL A 66 -20.11 37.51 44.02
C VAL A 66 -18.81 37.88 43.31
N GLY A 67 -18.94 38.27 42.05
CA GLY A 67 -17.83 38.62 41.15
C GLY A 67 -17.94 37.87 39.82
N GLU A 68 -17.06 38.21 38.88
CA GLU A 68 -16.96 37.53 37.59
C GLU A 68 -15.89 36.43 37.65
N PRO A 69 -16.09 35.26 37.00
CA PRO A 69 -15.04 34.25 36.84
C PRO A 69 -13.75 34.85 36.29
N GLY A 70 -12.62 34.50 36.89
CA GLY A 70 -11.29 35.01 36.58
C GLY A 70 -10.87 36.22 37.42
N ALA A 71 -11.81 36.96 38.02
CA ALA A 71 -11.54 38.12 38.88
C ALA A 71 -11.51 37.75 40.37
N GLU A 72 -11.01 38.69 41.19
CA GLU A 72 -11.20 38.63 42.65
C GLU A 72 -12.69 38.75 42.99
N GLY A 73 -13.15 37.89 43.89
CA GLY A 73 -14.54 37.83 44.33
C GLY A 73 -14.68 37.12 45.67
N LEU A 74 -15.93 36.76 46.00
CA LEU A 74 -16.22 35.97 47.19
C LEU A 74 -17.20 34.85 46.86
N VAL A 75 -17.08 33.74 47.58
CA VAL A 75 -18.07 32.67 47.55
C VAL A 75 -18.58 32.44 48.96
N ARG A 76 -19.91 32.41 49.10
CA ARG A 76 -20.59 32.17 50.36
C ARG A 76 -21.41 30.89 50.27
N TRP A 77 -21.18 30.00 51.23
CA TRP A 77 -22.01 28.82 51.48
C TRP A 77 -22.78 29.00 52.77
N THR A 78 -24.03 28.55 52.79
CA THR A 78 -24.90 28.66 53.97
C THR A 78 -25.43 27.28 54.34
N ILE A 79 -25.37 26.95 55.62
CA ILE A 79 -25.99 25.74 56.20
C ILE A 79 -27.10 26.16 57.15
N GLU A 80 -28.25 25.51 57.05
CA GLU A 80 -29.41 25.73 57.92
C GLU A 80 -29.73 24.45 58.68
N GLY A 81 -29.43 24.42 59.98
CA GLY A 81 -29.84 23.35 60.88
C GLY A 81 -29.25 21.97 60.58
N CYS A 82 -28.01 21.88 60.10
CA CYS A 82 -27.28 20.62 59.90
C CYS A 82 -27.16 19.85 61.22
N ALA A 83 -27.78 18.68 61.30
CA ALA A 83 -27.84 17.87 62.51
C ALA A 83 -26.73 16.82 62.50
N LEU A 84 -25.73 17.01 63.36
CA LEU A 84 -24.61 16.10 63.57
C LEU A 84 -24.90 15.19 64.76
N SER A 85 -24.83 13.87 64.57
CA SER A 85 -25.12 12.88 65.61
C SER A 85 -24.03 11.82 65.69
N PHE A 86 -23.42 11.70 66.86
CA PHE A 86 -22.33 10.79 67.17
C PHE A 86 -22.77 9.87 68.32
N ARG A 87 -23.43 8.76 67.97
CA ARG A 87 -23.95 7.79 68.94
C ARG A 87 -22.83 7.09 69.72
N GLU A 88 -21.69 6.91 69.07
CA GLU A 88 -20.46 6.36 69.65
C GLU A 88 -19.33 7.37 69.46
N ALA A 89 -18.20 7.15 70.13
CA ALA A 89 -17.03 8.01 70.01
C ALA A 89 -16.49 7.97 68.58
N ALA A 90 -16.88 8.97 67.79
CA ALA A 90 -16.45 9.15 66.42
C ALA A 90 -15.05 9.78 66.40
N PHE A 91 -14.18 9.18 65.60
CA PHE A 91 -12.86 9.72 65.34
C PHE A 91 -12.97 10.93 64.40
N VAL A 92 -12.34 12.06 64.77
CA VAL A 92 -12.34 13.27 63.94
C VAL A 92 -11.01 13.46 63.23
N SER A 93 -9.91 13.34 63.97
CA SER A 93 -8.57 13.56 63.43
C SER A 93 -7.50 12.92 64.32
N THR A 94 -6.40 12.51 63.68
CA THR A 94 -5.13 12.21 64.34
C THR A 94 -4.12 13.24 63.87
N ASP A 95 -3.40 13.84 64.80
CA ASP A 95 -2.27 14.70 64.47
C ASP A 95 -1.03 13.85 64.09
N CYS A 96 0.00 14.47 63.55
CA CYS A 96 1.21 13.77 63.10
C CYS A 96 2.04 13.18 64.25
N SER A 97 1.69 13.46 65.51
CA SER A 97 2.27 12.83 66.70
C SER A 97 1.49 11.59 67.16
N GLY A 98 0.35 11.29 66.53
CA GLY A 98 -0.53 10.18 66.88
C GLY A 98 -1.63 10.53 67.88
N ALA A 99 -1.79 11.80 68.27
CA ALA A 99 -2.82 12.20 69.22
C ALA A 99 -4.21 12.20 68.54
N GLU A 100 -5.14 11.44 69.10
CA GLU A 100 -6.50 11.29 68.58
C GLU A 100 -7.46 12.32 69.21
N THR A 101 -8.30 12.93 68.37
CA THR A 101 -9.47 13.69 68.81
C THR A 101 -10.75 12.91 68.53
N LYS A 102 -11.57 12.71 69.58
CA LYS A 102 -12.83 11.95 69.49
C LYS A 102 -14.02 12.80 69.91
N VAL A 103 -15.17 12.56 69.27
CA VAL A 103 -16.43 13.26 69.57
C VAL A 103 -17.59 12.31 69.84
N THR A 104 -18.51 12.68 70.72
CA THR A 104 -19.78 11.99 70.98
C THR A 104 -20.92 13.00 71.12
N GLY A 105 -22.16 12.56 71.05
CA GLY A 105 -23.34 13.38 71.34
C GLY A 105 -24.01 13.97 70.11
N TRP A 106 -24.76 15.05 70.28
CA TRP A 106 -25.54 15.67 69.21
C TRP A 106 -25.33 17.19 69.14
N ALA A 107 -25.27 17.73 67.93
CA ALA A 107 -25.20 19.16 67.69
C ALA A 107 -26.00 19.53 66.44
N LYS A 108 -26.75 20.62 66.49
CA LYS A 108 -27.40 21.26 65.34
C LYS A 108 -26.67 22.54 64.99
N VAL A 109 -26.14 22.61 63.78
CA VAL A 109 -25.27 23.69 63.31
C VAL A 109 -25.95 24.47 62.20
N SER A 110 -26.01 25.78 62.33
CA SER A 110 -26.34 26.71 61.25
C SER A 110 -25.20 27.70 61.09
N GLY A 111 -24.92 28.17 59.89
CA GLY A 111 -23.75 29.02 59.70
C GLY A 111 -23.47 29.40 58.26
N THR A 112 -22.47 30.26 58.09
CA THR A 112 -21.98 30.68 56.78
C THR A 112 -20.48 30.46 56.68
N ARG A 113 -20.02 29.97 55.52
CA ARG A 113 -18.60 29.93 55.15
C ARG A 113 -18.43 30.91 54.01
N THR A 114 -17.53 31.87 54.17
CA THR A 114 -17.16 32.82 53.12
C THR A 114 -15.70 32.62 52.78
N VAL A 115 -15.38 32.51 51.49
CA VAL A 115 -14.01 32.44 50.99
C VAL A 115 -13.81 33.56 49.99
N SER A 116 -12.85 34.46 50.26
CA SER A 116 -12.44 35.51 49.33
C SER A 116 -11.28 35.04 48.46
N GLY A 117 -11.33 35.35 47.18
CA GLY A 117 -10.22 35.08 46.27
C GLY A 117 -10.62 35.07 44.81
N ARG A 118 -9.76 34.49 43.98
CA ARG A 118 -9.97 34.43 42.54
C ARG A 118 -11.05 33.43 42.18
N LEU A 119 -12.12 33.89 41.53
CA LEU A 119 -13.23 33.04 41.08
C LEU A 119 -12.80 32.20 39.89
N THR A 120 -13.12 30.91 39.88
CA THR A 120 -12.68 29.98 38.81
C THR A 120 -13.71 29.82 37.70
N GLY A 121 -14.99 30.01 38.03
CA GLY A 121 -16.12 29.63 37.17
C GLY A 121 -16.49 28.14 37.23
N ASP A 122 -15.70 27.32 37.91
CA ASP A 122 -16.03 25.91 38.17
C ASP A 122 -16.94 25.82 39.41
N PRO A 123 -18.20 25.36 39.30
CA PRO A 123 -19.12 25.25 40.43
C PRO A 123 -18.60 24.30 41.52
N ASN A 124 -17.71 23.36 41.18
CA ASN A 124 -17.13 22.45 42.15
C ASN A 124 -15.98 23.08 42.94
N ARG A 125 -15.31 24.09 42.39
CA ARG A 125 -14.18 24.80 43.04
C ARG A 125 -14.30 26.30 42.77
N PRO A 126 -15.37 26.97 43.21
CA PRO A 126 -15.77 28.28 42.66
C PRO A 126 -14.80 29.43 42.98
N VAL A 127 -13.89 29.24 43.95
CA VAL A 127 -12.90 30.24 44.36
C VAL A 127 -11.59 29.59 44.78
N ILE A 128 -10.48 30.24 44.42
CA ILE A 128 -9.16 29.98 44.96
C ILE A 128 -8.84 31.08 45.96
N PRO A 129 -8.54 30.75 47.22
CA PRO A 129 -8.25 31.73 48.25
C PRO A 129 -7.15 32.72 47.83
N ALA A 130 -7.40 34.03 47.99
CA ALA A 130 -6.42 35.08 47.68
C ALA A 130 -5.22 35.09 48.64
N GLY A 131 -5.38 34.52 49.83
CA GLY A 131 -4.36 34.50 50.86
C GLY A 131 -4.59 33.40 51.89
N PRO A 132 -3.65 33.26 52.85
CA PRO A 132 -3.78 32.28 53.92
C PRO A 132 -4.98 32.58 54.84
N ASP A 133 -5.43 33.83 54.92
CA ASP A 133 -6.49 34.29 55.84
C ASP A 133 -7.83 34.56 55.13
N SER A 134 -8.02 34.00 53.93
CA SER A 134 -9.17 34.25 53.04
C SER A 134 -10.48 33.57 53.45
N VAL A 135 -10.47 32.73 54.50
CA VAL A 135 -11.64 31.94 54.91
C VAL A 135 -12.22 32.48 56.19
N ARG A 136 -13.55 32.65 56.22
CA ARG A 136 -14.32 33.03 57.40
C ARG A 136 -15.49 32.08 57.58
N VAL A 137 -15.63 31.51 58.78
CA VAL A 137 -16.71 30.58 59.13
C VAL A 137 -17.47 31.11 60.34
N GLU A 138 -18.74 31.47 60.15
CA GLU A 138 -19.62 31.93 61.23
C GLU A 138 -20.60 30.82 61.59
N LEU A 139 -20.63 30.40 62.85
CA LEU A 139 -21.45 29.27 63.30
C LEU A 139 -22.37 29.66 64.44
N VAL A 140 -23.54 29.03 64.45
CA VAL A 140 -24.50 28.97 65.54
C VAL A 140 -24.79 27.50 65.79
N ILE A 141 -24.50 27.04 67.00
CA ILE A 141 -24.55 25.64 67.38
C ILE A 141 -25.52 25.50 68.57
N GLU A 142 -26.48 24.60 68.45
CA GLU A 142 -27.28 24.08 69.56
C GLU A 142 -26.78 22.68 69.87
N ALA A 143 -26.32 22.44 71.10
CA ALA A 143 -25.70 21.17 71.48
C ALA A 143 -26.48 20.48 72.60
N ASP A 144 -26.53 19.15 72.53
CA ASP A 144 -27.12 18.27 73.55
C ASP A 144 -26.21 17.05 73.73
N GLY A 145 -25.54 17.00 74.88
CA GLY A 145 -24.53 15.98 75.21
C GLY A 145 -23.30 15.95 74.28
N PHE A 146 -23.00 17.02 73.55
CA PHE A 146 -21.86 17.04 72.61
C PHE A 146 -20.53 17.12 73.36
N ARG A 147 -19.70 16.09 73.23
CA ARG A 147 -18.42 15.99 73.93
C ARG A 147 -17.27 15.88 72.96
N VAL A 148 -16.19 16.62 73.21
CA VAL A 148 -14.89 16.43 72.54
C VAL A 148 -13.86 15.99 73.58
N ALA A 149 -13.16 14.89 73.28
CA ALA A 149 -12.09 14.34 74.10
C ALA A 149 -10.78 14.30 73.32
N ALA A 150 -9.72 14.84 73.91
CA ALA A 150 -8.35 14.82 73.38
C ALA A 150 -7.36 14.89 74.55
N ASN A 151 -6.26 14.13 74.48
CA ASN A 151 -5.16 14.13 75.45
C ASN A 151 -5.61 14.04 76.93
N GLY A 152 -6.56 13.13 77.22
CA GLY A 152 -7.05 12.90 78.59
C GLY A 152 -7.97 13.98 79.16
N THR A 153 -8.22 15.08 78.44
CA THR A 153 -9.17 16.12 78.84
C THR A 153 -10.40 16.08 77.93
N SER A 154 -11.58 16.38 78.47
CA SER A 154 -12.81 16.49 77.67
C SER A 154 -13.77 17.53 78.20
N LEU A 155 -14.50 18.17 77.28
CA LEU A 155 -15.60 19.06 77.61
C LEU A 155 -16.86 18.51 76.96
N ASN A 156 -17.88 18.28 77.77
CA ASN A 156 -19.21 17.85 77.34
C ASN A 156 -20.18 19.04 77.46
N TRP A 157 -20.72 19.48 76.35
CA TRP A 157 -21.82 20.42 76.26
C TRP A 157 -23.12 19.68 76.56
N VAL A 158 -23.47 19.61 77.84
CA VAL A 158 -24.68 18.90 78.30
C VAL A 158 -25.91 19.51 77.64
N SER A 159 -26.01 20.83 77.61
CA SER A 159 -27.02 21.55 76.83
C SER A 159 -26.57 22.99 76.59
N GLY A 160 -27.13 23.65 75.58
CA GLY A 160 -27.00 25.09 75.39
C GLY A 160 -26.80 25.51 73.94
N ARG A 161 -26.68 26.82 73.74
CA ARG A 161 -26.40 27.43 72.45
C ARG A 161 -25.08 28.18 72.50
N ILE A 162 -24.25 28.02 71.47
CA ILE A 162 -23.00 28.75 71.29
C ILE A 162 -22.93 29.33 69.87
N SER A 163 -22.39 30.53 69.73
CA SER A 163 -22.14 31.15 68.43
C SER A 163 -20.75 31.76 68.38
N GLY A 164 -20.18 31.91 67.20
CA GLY A 164 -18.87 32.54 67.05
C GLY A 164 -18.35 32.48 65.62
N VAL A 165 -17.16 33.02 65.44
CA VAL A 165 -16.47 33.06 64.15
C VAL A 165 -15.14 32.34 64.26
N VAL A 166 -14.83 31.52 63.26
CA VAL A 166 -13.52 30.90 63.05
C VAL A 166 -12.91 31.49 61.77
N LEU A 167 -11.67 31.94 61.88
CA LEU A 167 -10.83 32.41 60.78
C LEU A 167 -9.68 31.40 60.61
N PRO A 168 -9.91 30.28 59.90
CA PRO A 168 -8.86 29.29 59.70
C PRO A 168 -7.82 29.80 58.71
N ARG A 169 -6.56 29.48 59.00
CA ARG A 169 -5.43 29.83 58.14
C ARG A 169 -5.12 28.68 57.18
N LEU A 170 -5.03 29.00 55.89
CA LEU A 170 -4.72 28.07 54.82
C LEU A 170 -3.21 28.09 54.50
N ALA A 171 -2.62 26.91 54.34
CA ALA A 171 -1.25 26.75 53.87
C ALA A 171 -1.22 26.52 52.36
N VAL A 172 -0.07 26.82 51.76
CA VAL A 172 0.25 26.53 50.36
C VAL A 172 0.19 25.03 50.12
N GLY A 173 -0.66 24.62 49.18
CA GLY A 173 -0.71 23.25 48.70
C GLY A 173 0.11 23.01 47.44
N ASP A 174 0.03 21.81 46.88
CA ASP A 174 0.77 21.40 45.67
C ASP A 174 0.46 22.26 44.41
N SER A 175 -0.62 23.03 44.45
CA SER A 175 -1.01 23.96 43.38
C SER A 175 -0.35 25.34 43.48
N GLY A 176 0.45 25.59 44.53
CA GLY A 176 0.98 26.93 44.86
C GLY A 176 -0.05 27.86 45.50
N ALA A 177 -1.35 27.52 45.47
CA ALA A 177 -2.40 28.28 46.13
C ALA A 177 -2.53 27.90 47.62
N CYS A 178 -2.96 28.85 48.44
CA CYS A 178 -3.31 28.59 49.83
C CYS A 178 -4.66 27.89 49.93
N SER A 179 -4.69 26.57 49.68
CA SER A 179 -5.92 25.78 49.68
C SER A 179 -5.99 24.72 50.78
N VAL A 180 -4.91 24.51 51.53
CA VAL A 180 -4.84 23.42 52.52
C VAL A 180 -5.22 23.95 53.89
N PRO A 181 -6.33 23.52 54.50
CA PRO A 181 -6.71 23.98 55.84
C PRO A 181 -5.68 23.51 56.87
N THR A 182 -5.26 24.42 57.76
CA THR A 182 -4.38 24.10 58.90
C THR A 182 -5.12 24.21 60.23
N PRO A 183 -4.59 23.65 61.33
CA PRO A 183 -5.11 23.90 62.67
C PRO A 183 -4.89 25.34 63.18
N ILE A 184 -4.15 26.18 62.44
CA ILE A 184 -3.93 27.58 62.82
C ILE A 184 -5.21 28.35 62.55
N ALA A 185 -5.77 29.00 63.57
CA ALA A 185 -7.02 29.73 63.43
C ALA A 185 -7.14 30.84 64.48
N ALA A 186 -7.83 31.92 64.12
CA ALA A 186 -8.38 32.86 65.09
C ALA A 186 -9.87 32.59 65.35
N PHE A 187 -10.29 32.84 66.57
CA PHE A 187 -11.65 32.72 67.05
C PHE A 187 -12.11 34.07 67.56
N GLU A 188 -13.27 34.52 67.10
CA GLU A 188 -13.83 35.81 67.48
C GLU A 188 -15.27 35.64 67.97
N ALA A 189 -15.64 36.46 68.95
CA ALA A 189 -17.01 36.56 69.46
C ALA A 189 -17.64 35.18 69.78
N VAL A 190 -16.88 34.30 70.44
CA VAL A 190 -17.40 32.99 70.86
C VAL A 190 -18.24 33.17 72.12
N LYS A 191 -19.56 33.07 71.96
CA LYS A 191 -20.56 33.38 72.99
C LYS A 191 -21.48 32.22 73.28
N TYR A 192 -21.59 31.85 74.55
CA TYR A 192 -22.68 31.01 75.05
C TYR A 192 -23.93 31.83 75.28
N ALA A 193 -25.09 31.20 75.11
CA ALA A 193 -26.39 31.72 75.52
C ALA A 193 -27.09 30.64 76.35
N GLY A 194 -26.78 30.61 77.65
CA GLY A 194 -27.31 29.62 78.60
C GLY A 194 -26.87 28.19 78.29
N ALA A 195 -25.69 27.80 78.77
CA ALA A 195 -25.13 26.47 78.58
C ALA A 195 -24.83 25.78 79.92
N LYS A 196 -24.99 24.46 79.93
CA LYS A 196 -24.49 23.59 80.99
C LYS A 196 -23.36 22.74 80.43
N LEU A 197 -22.20 22.86 81.05
CA LEU A 197 -20.97 22.17 80.64
C LEU A 197 -20.61 21.11 81.68
N HIS A 198 -19.91 20.07 81.26
CA HIS A 198 -19.32 19.07 82.12
C HIS A 198 -17.85 18.89 81.73
N VAL A 199 -16.95 19.21 82.66
CA VAL A 199 -15.50 19.34 82.45
C VAL A 199 -14.79 18.15 83.07
N ILE A 200 -13.93 17.49 82.29
CA ILE A 200 -13.05 16.41 82.76
C ILE A 200 -11.60 16.75 82.38
N GLY A 201 -10.69 16.85 83.36
CA GLY A 201 -9.27 17.11 83.13
C GLY A 201 -8.46 17.19 84.43
N ASP A 202 -7.20 16.75 84.42
CA ASP A 202 -6.26 16.81 85.56
C ASP A 202 -6.79 16.27 86.90
N GLY A 203 -7.64 15.25 86.85
CA GLY A 203 -8.27 14.66 88.04
C GLY A 203 -9.53 15.40 88.53
N HIS A 204 -9.97 16.42 87.81
CA HIS A 204 -11.25 17.11 88.02
C HIS A 204 -12.34 16.57 87.10
N ASP A 205 -13.56 16.48 87.64
CA ASP A 205 -14.78 15.99 86.96
C ASP A 205 -15.99 16.71 87.59
N PHE A 206 -16.53 17.73 86.92
CA PHE A 206 -17.58 18.59 87.50
C PHE A 206 -18.45 19.31 86.44
N ASP A 207 -19.65 19.71 86.85
CA ASP A 207 -20.59 20.49 86.04
C ASP A 207 -20.40 22.00 86.24
N VAL A 208 -20.52 22.79 85.17
CA VAL A 208 -20.43 24.26 85.18
C VAL A 208 -21.62 24.86 84.46
N ASP A 209 -22.33 25.79 85.13
CA ASP A 209 -23.38 26.58 84.49
C ASP A 209 -22.76 27.86 83.90
N VAL A 210 -22.83 28.00 82.58
CA VAL A 210 -22.31 29.16 81.83
C VAL A 210 -23.45 29.94 81.22
N THR A 211 -23.80 31.08 81.83
CA THR A 211 -24.96 31.87 81.37
C THR A 211 -24.65 32.73 80.16
N ASP A 212 -23.44 33.30 80.10
CA ASP A 212 -22.95 34.13 78.99
C ASP A 212 -21.44 33.95 78.82
N SER A 213 -20.92 34.22 77.61
CA SER A 213 -19.48 34.33 77.37
C SER A 213 -19.18 35.27 76.21
N SER A 214 -17.95 35.76 76.16
CA SER A 214 -17.41 36.50 75.02
C SER A 214 -15.93 36.21 74.91
N LEU A 215 -15.57 35.15 74.20
CA LEU A 215 -14.19 34.67 74.07
C LEU A 215 -13.61 35.05 72.71
N SER A 216 -12.31 35.26 72.70
CA SER A 216 -11.49 35.36 71.49
C SER A 216 -10.19 34.60 71.73
N ALA A 217 -9.73 33.86 70.72
CA ALA A 217 -8.56 33.02 70.85
C ALA A 217 -7.78 32.91 69.56
N THR A 218 -6.50 32.55 69.65
CA THR A 218 -5.64 32.25 68.50
C THR A 218 -4.90 30.95 68.75
N VAL A 219 -5.09 29.97 67.87
CA VAL A 219 -4.37 28.69 67.84
C VAL A 219 -3.25 28.83 66.83
N GLY A 220 -2.00 28.62 67.25
CA GLY A 220 -0.82 28.72 66.39
C GLY A 220 -0.47 30.14 65.90
N PRO A 221 0.54 30.28 65.01
CA PRO A 221 1.03 31.57 64.53
C PRO A 221 0.05 32.24 63.54
N HIS A 222 -0.85 33.08 64.06
CA HIS A 222 -1.85 33.82 63.29
C HIS A 222 -1.56 35.35 63.35
N PRO A 223 -1.96 36.17 62.35
CA PRO A 223 -1.74 37.63 62.42
C PRO A 223 -2.37 38.32 63.64
N ALA A 224 -3.41 37.71 64.20
CA ALA A 224 -4.09 38.20 65.41
C ALA A 224 -3.36 37.88 66.74
N GLY A 225 -2.31 37.06 66.69
CA GLY A 225 -1.57 36.56 67.86
C GLY A 225 -1.28 35.06 67.76
N GLU A 226 -0.52 34.56 68.74
CA GLU A 226 -0.16 33.14 68.84
C GLU A 226 -0.49 32.62 70.23
N ASN A 227 -1.10 31.44 70.30
CA ASN A 227 -1.45 30.73 71.52
C ASN A 227 -2.07 31.61 72.63
N ARG A 228 -3.14 32.36 72.31
CA ARG A 228 -3.72 33.35 73.21
C ARG A 228 -5.20 33.09 73.41
N LEU A 229 -5.71 33.25 74.62
CA LEU A 229 -7.12 33.24 74.98
C LEU A 229 -7.44 34.49 75.80
N THR A 230 -8.41 35.28 75.34
CA THR A 230 -8.88 36.50 76.02
C THR A 230 -10.39 36.55 76.03
N GLY A 231 -10.99 37.11 77.06
CA GLY A 231 -12.42 37.36 77.09
C GLY A 231 -13.00 37.33 78.49
N SER A 232 -14.30 37.09 78.56
CA SER A 232 -15.02 36.88 79.81
C SER A 232 -16.01 35.73 79.72
N MET A 233 -16.30 35.09 80.84
CA MET A 233 -17.28 34.01 80.98
C MET A 233 -18.02 34.13 82.31
N THR A 234 -19.34 33.97 82.29
CA THR A 234 -20.16 34.00 83.51
C THR A 234 -20.41 32.57 84.00
N VAL A 235 -19.64 32.12 84.99
CA VAL A 235 -19.73 30.79 85.58
C VAL A 235 -20.46 30.84 86.92
N TRP A 236 -21.49 30.03 87.10
CA TRP A 236 -22.32 29.99 88.32
C TRP A 236 -22.86 31.35 88.81
N GLY A 237 -22.97 32.32 87.90
CA GLY A 237 -23.45 33.69 88.17
C GLY A 237 -22.35 34.74 88.31
N ASP A 238 -21.08 34.35 88.44
CA ASP A 238 -19.95 35.27 88.55
C ASP A 238 -19.29 35.52 87.19
N VAL A 239 -19.05 36.80 86.88
CA VAL A 239 -18.39 37.21 85.62
C VAL A 239 -16.88 37.22 85.82
N GLU A 240 -16.20 36.31 85.14
CA GLU A 240 -14.75 36.17 85.19
C GLU A 240 -14.13 36.65 83.88
N SER A 241 -13.10 37.49 83.97
CA SER A 241 -12.36 37.98 82.80
C SER A 241 -10.92 37.49 82.85
N PHE A 242 -10.42 36.97 81.74
CA PHE A 242 -9.07 36.39 81.67
C PHE A 242 -8.36 36.73 80.38
N ALA A 243 -7.03 36.72 80.46
CA ALA A 243 -6.10 36.88 79.35
C ALA A 243 -4.92 35.93 79.59
N VAL A 244 -5.05 34.70 79.11
CA VAL A 244 -4.14 33.59 79.40
C VAL A 244 -3.66 32.93 78.12
N PRO A 245 -2.58 32.13 78.15
CA PRO A 245 -2.24 31.22 77.05
C PRO A 245 -3.40 30.24 76.81
N LEU A 246 -3.71 29.98 75.54
CA LEU A 246 -4.76 29.03 75.17
C LEU A 246 -4.36 27.60 75.55
N ASP A 247 -3.13 27.23 75.28
CA ASP A 247 -2.50 25.99 75.72
C ASP A 247 -1.22 26.33 76.52
N PRO A 248 -1.18 26.06 77.84
CA PRO A 248 0.01 26.28 78.66
C PRO A 248 1.25 25.50 78.21
N GLU A 249 1.08 24.38 77.50
CA GLU A 249 2.15 23.49 77.03
C GLU A 249 2.56 23.78 75.58
N TYR A 250 2.07 24.87 75.00
CA TYR A 250 2.29 25.22 73.59
C TYR A 250 3.77 25.47 73.26
N GLU A 251 4.29 24.69 72.32
CA GLU A 251 5.58 24.90 71.67
C GLU A 251 5.39 25.01 70.15
N THR A 252 5.80 26.13 69.56
CA THR A 252 5.54 26.49 68.16
C THR A 252 5.96 25.40 67.17
N ASP A 253 7.16 24.82 67.36
CA ASP A 253 7.70 23.82 66.45
C ASP A 253 7.01 22.46 66.60
N GLN A 254 6.64 22.06 67.83
CA GLN A 254 5.87 20.84 68.06
C GLN A 254 4.46 20.96 67.47
N PHE A 255 3.84 22.13 67.64
CA PHE A 255 2.55 22.43 67.03
C PHE A 255 2.61 22.43 65.50
N ARG A 256 3.65 22.98 64.88
CA ARG A 256 3.84 22.90 63.41
C ARG A 256 4.05 21.47 62.93
N ALA A 257 4.84 20.69 63.65
CA ALA A 257 5.10 19.29 63.34
C ALA A 257 3.82 18.44 63.45
N SER A 258 2.89 18.79 64.35
CA SER A 258 1.66 18.01 64.56
C SER A 258 0.70 18.03 63.35
N PHE A 259 0.89 18.88 62.35
CA PHE A 259 0.06 18.87 61.13
C PHE A 259 0.84 18.87 59.82
N SER A 260 2.17 18.77 59.84
CA SER A 260 3.00 18.83 58.63
C SER A 260 2.88 17.60 57.72
N CYS A 261 2.33 16.49 58.21
CA CYS A 261 2.12 15.24 57.46
C CYS A 261 0.78 15.20 56.69
N ARG A 262 0.01 16.29 56.64
CA ARG A 262 -1.27 16.32 55.92
C ARG A 262 -1.03 16.25 54.41
N ASP A 263 -1.81 15.40 53.75
CA ASP A 263 -1.82 15.28 52.30
C ASP A 263 -2.08 16.63 51.63
N GLY A 264 -1.32 16.91 50.57
CA GLY A 264 -1.45 18.12 49.76
C GLY A 264 -0.77 19.36 50.34
N LEU A 265 -0.13 19.30 51.52
CA LEU A 265 0.81 20.34 51.96
C LEU A 265 2.10 20.25 51.14
N SER A 266 2.61 21.40 50.69
CA SER A 266 3.98 21.45 50.17
C SER A 266 5.00 20.97 51.23
N ASP A 267 6.18 20.49 50.81
CA ASP A 267 7.25 19.93 51.66
C ASP A 267 7.65 20.78 52.89
N ARG A 268 7.24 22.06 52.92
CA ARG A 268 7.31 22.93 54.11
C ARG A 268 5.99 23.70 54.24
N VAL A 269 5.43 23.77 55.44
CA VAL A 269 4.26 24.62 55.71
C VAL A 269 4.62 26.09 55.40
N ARG A 270 4.04 26.64 54.33
CA ARG A 270 4.19 28.03 53.91
C ARG A 270 2.83 28.71 53.89
N PHE A 271 2.81 29.99 54.22
CA PHE A 271 1.61 30.86 54.20
C PHE A 271 1.74 32.01 53.21
N GLU A 272 2.91 32.17 52.59
CA GLU A 272 3.12 33.06 51.45
C GLU A 272 2.60 32.32 50.22
N CYS A 273 1.34 32.55 49.89
CA CYS A 273 0.82 32.11 48.60
C CYS A 273 1.60 32.88 47.53
N GLU A 274 2.14 32.17 46.53
CA GLU A 274 2.64 32.83 45.32
C GLU A 274 1.49 33.67 44.72
N ASP A 275 1.81 34.69 43.90
CA ASP A 275 0.86 35.68 43.30
C ASP A 275 -0.25 35.02 42.43
N GLY A 276 -1.08 34.19 43.05
CA GLY A 276 -2.06 33.28 42.47
C GLY A 276 -1.47 32.12 41.66
N VAL A 277 -2.39 31.32 41.11
CA VAL A 277 -2.19 30.33 40.04
C VAL A 277 -1.64 30.92 38.73
N GLY A 278 -1.33 32.23 38.68
CA GLY A 278 -0.97 32.96 37.48
C GLY A 278 0.23 32.37 36.70
N PRO A 279 1.35 31.99 37.34
CA PRO A 279 2.45 31.32 36.65
C PRO A 279 1.99 30.02 35.96
N SER A 280 1.45 29.06 36.71
CA SER A 280 1.04 27.75 36.17
C SER A 280 -0.08 27.87 35.14
N LEU A 281 -0.97 28.85 35.31
CA LEU A 281 -2.03 29.15 34.35
C LEU A 281 -1.46 29.70 33.04
N ALA A 282 -0.47 30.60 33.09
CA ALA A 282 0.19 31.11 31.90
C ALA A 282 0.95 30.00 31.15
N GLU A 283 1.60 29.10 31.87
CA GLU A 283 2.28 27.95 31.29
C GLU A 283 1.31 26.94 30.65
N GLY A 284 0.24 26.58 31.35
CA GLY A 284 -0.83 25.73 30.81
C GLY A 284 -1.50 26.35 29.58
N ALA A 285 -1.78 27.65 29.61
CA ALA A 285 -2.31 28.39 28.48
C ALA A 285 -1.35 28.40 27.28
N ALA A 286 -0.04 28.58 27.51
CA ALA A 286 0.97 28.57 26.45
C ALA A 286 1.06 27.19 25.77
N ARG A 287 1.15 26.09 26.54
CA ARG A 287 1.19 24.72 26.01
C ARG A 287 -0.05 24.38 25.18
N LEU A 288 -1.23 24.69 25.70
CA LEU A 288 -2.48 24.44 24.99
C LEU A 288 -2.68 25.38 23.79
N THR A 289 -2.07 26.57 23.78
CA THR A 289 -2.06 27.47 22.62
C THR A 289 -1.28 26.86 21.46
N VAL A 290 -0.10 26.30 21.71
CA VAL A 290 0.70 25.61 20.69
C VAL A 290 -0.10 24.47 20.07
N ARG A 291 -0.73 23.63 20.91
CA ARG A 291 -1.62 22.54 20.45
C ARG A 291 -2.79 23.08 19.62
N SER A 292 -3.44 24.14 20.08
CA SER A 292 -4.60 24.74 19.41
C SER A 292 -4.23 25.31 18.04
N PHE A 293 -3.07 25.95 17.94
CA PHE A 293 -2.56 26.49 16.68
C PHE A 293 -2.19 25.39 15.68
N GLY A 294 -1.59 24.28 16.16
CA GLY A 294 -1.31 23.11 15.33
C GLY A 294 -2.60 22.51 14.74
N GLN A 295 -3.63 22.30 15.56
CA GLN A 295 -4.93 21.80 15.11
C GLN A 295 -5.65 22.77 14.15
N LEU A 296 -5.54 24.08 14.40
CA LEU A 296 -6.10 25.09 13.50
C LEU A 296 -5.40 25.09 12.14
N SER A 297 -4.07 24.96 12.13
CA SER A 297 -3.28 24.91 10.90
C SER A 297 -3.58 23.65 10.09
N ASP A 298 -3.68 22.50 10.75
CA ASP A 298 -4.10 21.23 10.13
C ASP A 298 -5.50 21.33 9.51
N TRP A 299 -6.46 21.93 10.23
CA TRP A 299 -7.81 22.14 9.72
C TRP A 299 -7.83 23.12 8.54
N ALA A 300 -7.08 24.22 8.60
CA ALA A 300 -6.95 25.15 7.49
C ALA A 300 -6.30 24.48 6.26
N ASP A 301 -5.37 23.54 6.47
CA ASP A 301 -4.73 22.80 5.39
C ASP A 301 -5.68 21.83 4.70
N LYS A 302 -6.41 21.03 5.49
CA LYS A 302 -7.28 19.96 5.01
C LYS A 302 -8.68 20.42 4.57
N ASP A 303 -9.05 21.68 4.78
CA ASP A 303 -10.38 22.16 4.37
C ASP A 303 -10.45 22.35 2.84
N GLU A 304 -11.23 21.49 2.17
CA GLU A 304 -11.44 21.51 0.71
C GLU A 304 -12.41 22.61 0.24
N ARG A 305 -13.06 23.36 1.14
CA ARG A 305 -14.07 24.37 0.78
C ARG A 305 -13.44 25.74 0.56
N CYS A 306 -12.62 26.18 1.50
CA CYS A 306 -11.90 27.46 1.44
C CYS A 306 -10.46 27.40 1.96
N GLY A 307 -10.01 26.27 2.52
CA GLY A 307 -8.65 26.07 3.02
C GLY A 307 -7.61 25.89 1.91
N PHE A 308 -6.40 25.51 2.29
CA PHE A 308 -5.28 25.36 1.35
C PHE A 308 -5.47 24.20 0.36
N SER A 309 -6.26 23.18 0.73
CA SER A 309 -6.66 22.08 -0.17
C SER A 309 -7.88 22.41 -1.04
N SER A 310 -8.45 23.62 -0.95
CA SER A 310 -9.60 23.99 -1.78
C SER A 310 -9.22 24.17 -3.26
N PRO A 311 -10.11 23.82 -4.22
CA PRO A 311 -9.82 24.03 -5.65
C PRO A 311 -9.45 25.49 -6.00
N ALA A 312 -9.99 26.46 -5.26
CA ALA A 312 -9.66 27.87 -5.44
C ALA A 312 -8.21 28.18 -5.02
N ALA A 313 -7.79 27.70 -3.84
CA ALA A 313 -6.42 27.88 -3.37
C ALA A 313 -5.42 27.19 -4.32
N LEU A 314 -5.69 25.93 -4.69
CA LEU A 314 -4.86 25.14 -5.61
C LEU A 314 -4.74 25.79 -7.00
N ALA A 315 -5.84 26.29 -7.58
CA ALA A 315 -5.84 26.96 -8.88
C ALA A 315 -5.12 28.32 -8.87
N SER A 316 -4.99 28.94 -7.69
CA SER A 316 -4.30 30.23 -7.50
C SER A 316 -2.86 30.09 -7.02
N ALA A 317 -2.34 28.87 -6.90
CA ALA A 317 -1.00 28.62 -6.41
C ALA A 317 0.05 29.33 -7.29
N GLU A 318 0.91 30.13 -6.66
CA GLU A 318 2.06 30.73 -7.33
C GLU A 318 3.20 29.72 -7.33
N LEU A 319 3.64 29.31 -8.51
CA LEU A 319 4.76 28.39 -8.67
C LEU A 319 6.05 29.18 -8.95
N GLU A 320 7.11 28.86 -8.20
CA GLU A 320 8.46 29.39 -8.42
C GLU A 320 9.41 28.22 -8.72
N GLY A 321 9.83 28.10 -9.98
CA GLY A 321 10.63 27.00 -10.52
C GLY A 321 10.11 26.52 -11.87
N GLU A 322 10.84 25.60 -12.52
CA GLU A 322 10.39 24.91 -13.72
C GLU A 322 9.55 23.68 -13.34
N ILE A 323 8.47 23.41 -14.08
CA ILE A 323 7.69 22.18 -13.91
C ILE A 323 8.61 20.98 -14.14
N GLY A 324 8.55 19.99 -13.25
CA GLY A 324 9.41 18.82 -13.23
C GLY A 324 10.71 18.98 -12.42
N GLY A 325 11.15 20.22 -12.24
CA GLY A 325 12.33 20.56 -11.44
C GLY A 325 12.01 20.84 -9.96
N PHE A 326 13.04 21.23 -9.20
CA PHE A 326 12.88 21.72 -7.83
C PHE A 326 12.33 23.14 -7.82
N GLY A 327 11.42 23.42 -6.90
CA GLY A 327 10.80 24.72 -6.75
C GLY A 327 9.95 24.80 -5.49
N LEU A 328 9.09 25.83 -5.44
CA LEU A 328 8.08 25.96 -4.40
C LEU A 328 6.72 26.36 -4.98
N ALA A 329 5.66 26.01 -4.25
CA ALA A 329 4.30 26.46 -4.50
C ALA A 329 3.80 27.28 -3.31
N ARG A 330 3.32 28.50 -3.57
CA ARG A 330 2.72 29.37 -2.55
C ARG A 330 1.21 29.43 -2.73
N PHE A 331 0.48 29.06 -1.69
CA PHE A 331 -0.97 29.11 -1.60
C PHE A 331 -1.37 30.25 -0.67
N ARG A 332 -2.51 30.89 -0.97
CA ARG A 332 -3.08 31.95 -0.15
C ARG A 332 -4.55 31.67 0.11
N ILE A 333 -4.96 31.89 1.35
CA ILE A 333 -6.37 31.88 1.76
C ILE A 333 -6.69 33.21 2.45
N GLU A 334 -7.87 33.75 2.18
CA GLU A 334 -8.36 35.00 2.76
C GLU A 334 -9.76 34.79 3.32
N GLY A 335 -9.93 35.04 4.62
CA GLY A 335 -11.24 34.98 5.28
C GLY A 335 -11.91 33.60 5.23
N CYS A 336 -11.15 32.51 5.23
CA CYS A 336 -11.72 31.16 5.20
C CYS A 336 -12.42 30.83 6.53
N ALA A 337 -13.73 30.66 6.49
CA ALA A 337 -14.56 30.36 7.65
C ALA A 337 -14.59 28.84 7.92
N LEU A 338 -13.84 28.43 8.93
CA LEU A 338 -13.82 27.08 9.48
C LEU A 338 -14.85 27.00 10.62
N GLU A 339 -15.89 26.18 10.48
CA GLU A 339 -16.94 26.04 11.49
C GLU A 339 -17.34 24.57 11.63
N ARG A 340 -17.35 24.08 12.88
CA ARG A 340 -17.81 22.73 13.23
C ARG A 340 -18.66 22.79 14.49
N SER A 341 -19.91 22.37 14.37
CA SER A 341 -20.84 22.20 15.49
C SER A 341 -20.58 20.91 16.27
N GLU A 342 -20.00 19.90 15.62
CA GLU A 342 -19.61 18.64 16.26
C GLU A 342 -18.09 18.52 16.34
N PRO A 343 -17.52 18.05 17.47
CA PRO A 343 -16.08 17.93 17.60
C PRO A 343 -15.49 16.99 16.56
N HIS A 344 -14.50 17.46 15.82
CA HIS A 344 -13.63 16.58 15.05
C HIS A 344 -12.76 15.79 16.02
N VAL A 345 -12.84 14.47 15.98
CA VAL A 345 -12.01 13.60 16.80
C VAL A 345 -10.83 13.13 15.95
N HIS A 346 -9.63 13.55 16.33
CA HIS A 346 -8.38 12.97 15.85
C HIS A 346 -7.94 11.92 16.86
N THR A 347 -7.80 10.66 16.42
CA THR A 347 -7.35 9.56 17.26
C THR A 347 -5.93 9.18 16.86
N ASP A 348 -5.00 9.26 17.81
CA ASP A 348 -3.62 8.84 17.60
C ASP A 348 -3.50 7.30 17.54
N CYS A 349 -2.32 6.77 17.20
CA CYS A 349 -2.06 5.34 17.10
C CYS A 349 -2.14 4.60 18.45
N ARG A 350 -2.26 5.32 19.56
CA ARG A 350 -2.43 4.79 20.92
C ARG A 350 -3.88 4.90 21.42
N GLY A 351 -4.78 5.44 20.59
CA GLY A 351 -6.18 5.65 20.94
C GLY A 351 -6.45 6.93 21.74
N ALA A 352 -5.48 7.83 21.90
CA ALA A 352 -5.72 9.14 22.50
C ALA A 352 -6.53 10.00 21.52
N GLU A 353 -7.61 10.59 22.02
CA GLU A 353 -8.51 11.44 21.23
C GLU A 353 -8.21 12.92 21.50
N THR A 354 -7.86 13.65 20.45
CA THR A 354 -7.93 15.11 20.43
C THR A 354 -9.24 15.54 19.79
N ARG A 355 -10.00 16.40 20.45
CA ARG A 355 -11.28 16.90 19.96
C ARG A 355 -11.20 18.39 19.65
N VAL A 356 -11.64 18.77 18.46
CA VAL A 356 -11.60 20.15 17.95
C VAL A 356 -12.99 20.61 17.53
N SER A 357 -13.48 21.73 18.06
CA SER A 357 -14.79 22.32 17.70
C SER A 357 -14.74 23.85 17.71
N GLY A 358 -15.81 24.48 17.20
CA GLY A 358 -15.98 25.94 17.23
C GLY A 358 -15.90 26.60 15.86
N ARG A 359 -15.69 27.93 15.86
CA ARG A 359 -15.66 28.75 14.65
C ARG A 359 -14.41 29.61 14.59
N VAL A 360 -13.72 29.57 13.46
CA VAL A 360 -12.53 30.38 13.18
C VAL A 360 -12.61 30.94 11.76
N VAL A 361 -12.21 32.19 11.57
CA VAL A 361 -11.99 32.78 10.24
C VAL A 361 -10.49 33.00 10.04
N VAL A 362 -9.87 32.26 9.13
CA VAL A 362 -8.42 32.27 8.92
C VAL A 362 -8.02 32.97 7.63
N SER A 363 -6.89 33.69 7.67
CA SER A 363 -6.18 34.20 6.50
C SER A 363 -4.70 33.89 6.65
N GLY A 364 -4.06 33.44 5.58
CA GLY A 364 -2.67 32.99 5.66
C GLY A 364 -2.09 32.52 4.33
N THR A 365 -0.84 32.10 4.41
CA THR A 365 -0.09 31.53 3.30
C THR A 365 0.49 30.17 3.67
N LYS A 366 0.49 29.25 2.72
CA LYS A 366 1.22 27.98 2.80
C LYS A 366 2.29 27.99 1.72
N VAL A 367 3.53 27.67 2.06
CA VAL A 367 4.62 27.46 1.12
C VAL A 367 4.99 25.99 1.15
N LEU A 368 4.97 25.32 0.00
CA LEU A 368 5.44 23.95 -0.16
C LEU A 368 6.72 23.92 -0.99
N PHE A 369 7.74 23.22 -0.51
CA PHE A 369 9.03 23.02 -1.16
C PHE A 369 9.17 21.57 -1.66
N GLY A 370 9.66 21.39 -2.88
CA GLY A 370 9.87 20.06 -3.46
C GLY A 370 10.01 20.10 -4.98
N ARG A 371 9.65 19.00 -5.65
CA ARG A 371 9.58 18.96 -7.11
C ARG A 371 8.21 19.42 -7.61
N LEU A 372 8.18 20.37 -8.53
CA LEU A 372 6.94 20.86 -9.13
C LEU A 372 6.40 19.84 -10.13
N THR A 373 5.12 19.48 -10.07
CA THR A 373 4.58 18.40 -10.91
C THR A 373 3.82 18.88 -12.14
N GLY A 374 3.36 20.13 -12.16
CA GLY A 374 2.43 20.63 -13.18
C GLY A 374 0.98 20.14 -13.02
N ASP A 375 0.71 19.20 -12.10
CA ASP A 375 -0.63 18.81 -11.71
C ASP A 375 -1.18 19.84 -10.69
N PRO A 376 -2.24 20.60 -11.00
CA PRO A 376 -2.78 21.59 -10.07
C PRO A 376 -3.34 20.98 -8.78
N THR A 377 -3.68 19.68 -8.77
CA THR A 377 -4.18 18.99 -7.58
C THR A 377 -3.06 18.50 -6.66
N THR A 378 -1.86 18.28 -7.22
CA THR A 378 -0.66 17.83 -6.48
C THR A 378 0.56 18.63 -6.94
N PRO A 379 0.60 19.97 -6.77
CA PRO A 379 1.56 20.84 -7.44
C PRO A 379 3.02 20.61 -7.02
N VAL A 380 3.25 20.03 -5.84
CA VAL A 380 4.58 19.77 -5.28
C VAL A 380 4.66 18.34 -4.74
N VAL A 381 5.71 17.61 -5.09
CA VAL A 381 6.12 16.38 -4.39
C VAL A 381 7.23 16.74 -3.38
N PRO A 382 6.99 16.58 -2.07
CA PRO A 382 7.98 16.85 -1.04
C PRO A 382 9.28 16.06 -1.18
N THR A 383 10.42 16.76 -1.14
CA THR A 383 11.77 16.17 -1.18
C THR A 383 12.61 16.51 0.04
N SER A 384 11.99 17.08 1.09
CA SER A 384 12.61 17.41 2.38
C SER A 384 11.68 16.93 3.49
N ASP A 385 12.22 16.73 4.69
CA ASP A 385 11.43 16.38 5.87
C ASP A 385 10.71 17.58 6.48
N THR A 386 10.96 18.80 5.99
CA THR A 386 10.21 20.02 6.35
C THR A 386 9.70 20.74 5.10
N PRO A 387 8.86 20.07 4.29
CA PRO A 387 8.49 20.55 2.97
C PRO A 387 7.45 21.67 3.02
N ALA A 388 6.93 22.03 4.19
CA ALA A 388 5.86 23.00 4.30
C ALA A 388 6.18 24.06 5.36
N GLU A 389 5.75 25.28 5.09
CA GLU A 389 5.62 26.35 6.08
C GLU A 389 4.22 26.94 5.94
N VAL A 390 3.45 26.94 7.04
CA VAL A 390 2.11 27.54 7.08
C VAL A 390 2.17 28.75 8.02
N GLU A 391 1.87 29.92 7.47
CA GLU A 391 1.76 31.17 8.21
C GLU A 391 0.30 31.63 8.24
N LEU A 392 -0.30 31.63 9.41
CA LEU A 392 -1.62 32.20 9.63
C LEU A 392 -1.44 33.64 10.11
N THR A 393 -1.59 34.58 9.18
CA THR A 393 -1.46 36.02 9.45
C THR A 393 -2.55 36.56 10.37
N ALA A 394 -3.75 35.98 10.33
CA ALA A 394 -4.84 36.28 11.24
C ALA A 394 -5.83 35.12 11.32
N ALA A 395 -6.11 34.64 12.52
CA ALA A 395 -7.24 33.77 12.82
C ALA A 395 -8.18 34.48 13.78
N GLU A 396 -9.36 34.89 13.31
CA GLU A 396 -10.43 35.43 14.17
C GLU A 396 -11.21 34.27 14.80
N ILE A 397 -11.10 34.12 16.11
CA ILE A 397 -11.58 32.93 16.82
C ILE A 397 -12.84 33.25 17.62
N ARG A 398 -13.84 32.35 17.56
CA ARG A 398 -15.03 32.34 18.40
C ARG A 398 -15.36 30.93 18.86
N ASP A 399 -15.40 30.75 20.18
CA ASP A 399 -15.74 29.49 20.84
C ASP A 399 -14.95 28.28 20.29
N PHE A 400 -13.67 28.47 19.95
CA PHE A 400 -12.82 27.40 19.45
C PHE A 400 -12.25 26.59 20.61
N GLU A 401 -12.55 25.31 20.64
CA GLU A 401 -12.14 24.39 21.69
C GLU A 401 -11.20 23.33 21.13
N VAL A 402 -10.08 23.12 21.81
CA VAL A 402 -9.21 21.96 21.63
C VAL A 402 -9.08 21.25 22.96
N SER A 403 -9.43 19.97 22.99
CA SER A 403 -9.42 19.14 24.20
C SER A 403 -8.73 17.79 23.98
N GLU A 404 -8.05 17.30 25.01
CA GLU A 404 -7.45 15.97 25.08
C GLU A 404 -7.52 15.50 26.54
N GLY A 405 -8.24 14.41 26.79
CA GLY A 405 -8.55 13.96 28.15
C GLY A 405 -9.26 15.04 28.97
N ASP A 406 -8.72 15.33 30.16
CA ASP A 406 -9.23 16.37 31.08
C ASP A 406 -8.62 17.76 30.83
N THR A 407 -7.73 17.89 29.84
CA THR A 407 -7.13 19.17 29.47
C THR A 407 -7.84 19.77 28.27
N ARG A 408 -8.19 21.05 28.35
CA ARG A 408 -8.75 21.76 27.19
C ARG A 408 -8.50 23.25 27.25
N LEU A 409 -8.42 23.86 26.08
CA LEU A 409 -8.41 25.30 25.89
C LEU A 409 -9.61 25.68 25.05
N VAL A 410 -10.44 26.59 25.57
CA VAL A 410 -11.51 27.24 24.79
C VAL A 410 -11.13 28.69 24.59
N ILE A 411 -10.92 29.09 23.34
CA ILE A 411 -10.72 30.50 22.97
C ILE A 411 -12.11 31.05 22.62
N THR A 412 -12.76 31.69 23.58
CA THR A 412 -14.12 32.22 23.45
C THR A 412 -14.18 33.35 22.42
N ALA A 413 -13.20 34.24 22.43
CA ALA A 413 -13.07 35.32 21.47
C ALA A 413 -11.63 35.82 21.42
N GLY A 414 -11.09 36.09 20.23
CA GLY A 414 -9.76 36.69 20.09
C GLY A 414 -9.22 36.61 18.68
N THR A 415 -7.97 37.02 18.52
CA THR A 415 -7.19 36.74 17.31
C THR A 415 -5.92 35.99 17.68
N LEU A 416 -5.51 35.06 16.82
CA LEU A 416 -4.26 34.31 16.95
C LEU A 416 -3.55 34.32 15.59
N SER A 417 -2.25 34.57 15.58
CA SER A 417 -1.39 34.46 14.40
C SER A 417 -0.13 33.69 14.74
N GLY A 418 0.53 33.13 13.73
CA GLY A 418 1.79 32.43 13.92
C GLY A 418 2.21 31.65 12.69
N ARG A 419 3.31 30.92 12.82
CA ARG A 419 3.88 30.06 11.79
C ARG A 419 4.08 28.65 12.33
N VAL A 420 3.80 27.66 11.50
CA VAL A 420 4.11 26.25 11.77
C VAL A 420 4.92 25.66 10.62
N THR A 421 6.01 24.99 10.96
CA THR A 421 6.83 24.19 10.04
C THR A 421 6.69 22.73 10.44
N PRO A 422 5.74 21.98 9.84
CA PRO A 422 5.59 20.56 10.12
C PRO A 422 6.77 19.76 9.59
N ARG A 423 7.11 18.69 10.30
CA ARG A 423 8.00 17.63 9.83
C ARG A 423 7.17 16.48 9.27
N VAL A 424 7.60 15.93 8.15
CA VAL A 424 6.99 14.76 7.51
C VAL A 424 7.97 13.58 7.53
N ALA A 425 7.45 12.38 7.30
CA ALA A 425 8.23 11.16 7.16
C ALA A 425 8.04 10.54 5.76
N LYS A 426 8.94 9.63 5.40
CA LYS A 426 8.83 8.82 4.17
C LYS A 426 7.56 7.96 4.22
N ASP A 427 6.72 8.15 3.21
CA ASP A 427 5.47 7.39 3.04
C ASP A 427 5.76 6.12 2.23
N ALA A 428 5.55 4.95 2.83
CA ALA A 428 5.74 3.66 2.18
C ALA A 428 4.78 3.45 1.00
N ALA A 429 3.63 4.13 0.97
CA ALA A 429 2.68 4.07 -0.13
C ALA A 429 3.06 4.96 -1.33
N ARG A 430 3.94 5.95 -1.13
CA ARG A 430 4.33 6.93 -2.18
C ARG A 430 5.80 6.79 -2.59
N HIS A 431 6.31 5.56 -2.57
CA HIS A 431 7.59 5.13 -3.14
C HIS A 431 8.84 5.96 -2.72
N GLY A 432 8.81 6.72 -1.62
CA GLY A 432 9.96 7.51 -1.18
C GLY A 432 9.74 9.01 -1.06
N ALA A 433 8.62 9.53 -1.55
CA ALA A 433 8.21 10.89 -1.22
C ALA A 433 7.95 11.04 0.27
N CYS A 434 8.28 12.22 0.80
CA CYS A 434 7.94 12.59 2.17
C CYS A 434 6.52 13.14 2.26
N GLY A 435 5.57 12.23 2.15
CA GLY A 435 4.13 12.54 2.17
C GLY A 435 3.43 12.19 3.48
N PHE A 436 4.10 11.50 4.41
CA PHE A 436 3.45 11.07 5.64
C PHE A 436 3.51 12.20 6.69
N GLU A 437 2.35 12.73 7.04
CA GLU A 437 2.21 13.78 8.06
C GLU A 437 2.58 13.23 9.45
N THR A 438 3.42 13.95 10.19
CA THR A 438 3.75 13.62 11.59
C THR A 438 3.28 14.74 12.52
N PRO A 439 3.05 14.47 13.81
CA PRO A 439 2.78 15.52 14.78
C PRO A 439 4.02 16.37 15.13
N ILE A 440 5.19 16.03 14.59
CA ILE A 440 6.44 16.78 14.81
C ILE A 440 6.33 18.11 14.06
N ALA A 441 6.49 19.22 14.76
CA ALA A 441 6.42 20.55 14.15
C ALA A 441 7.15 21.59 14.99
N ARG A 442 7.69 22.60 14.32
CA ARG A 442 8.14 23.86 14.96
C ARG A 442 7.07 24.91 14.82
N PHE A 443 6.91 25.70 15.87
CA PHE A 443 5.98 26.81 15.97
C PHE A 443 6.77 28.09 16.26
N ASP A 444 6.57 29.09 15.42
CA ASP A 444 7.27 30.37 15.50
C ASP A 444 6.26 31.51 15.61
N GLU A 445 6.60 32.53 16.38
CA GLU A 445 5.86 33.79 16.50
C GLU A 445 4.35 33.59 16.82
N LEU A 446 4.01 32.70 17.76
CA LEU A 446 2.60 32.56 18.15
C LEU A 446 2.16 33.78 18.97
N ARG A 447 1.30 34.61 18.36
CA ARG A 447 0.85 35.90 18.91
C ARG A 447 -0.67 35.95 19.03
N TYR A 448 -1.16 36.14 20.25
CA TYR A 448 -2.52 36.60 20.47
C TYR A 448 -2.65 38.10 20.23
N GLY A 449 -3.76 38.52 19.64
CA GLY A 449 -4.20 39.91 19.73
C GLY A 449 -4.66 40.27 21.15
N SER A 450 -4.62 41.56 21.47
CA SER A 450 -5.00 42.06 22.80
C SER A 450 -6.45 41.70 23.16
N GLY A 451 -6.67 41.24 24.40
CA GLY A 451 -8.01 40.97 24.92
C GLY A 451 -8.60 39.61 24.53
N ALA A 452 -7.78 38.63 24.13
CA ALA A 452 -8.26 37.29 23.81
C ALA A 452 -8.78 36.60 25.09
N ARG A 453 -10.04 36.18 25.09
CA ARG A 453 -10.67 35.50 26.24
C ARG A 453 -10.51 34.01 26.11
N VAL A 454 -9.89 33.38 27.10
CA VAL A 454 -9.63 31.93 27.12
C VAL A 454 -10.19 31.29 28.38
N LEU A 455 -10.65 30.05 28.24
CA LEU A 455 -10.92 29.12 29.33
C LEU A 455 -9.86 28.01 29.27
N VAL A 456 -9.00 27.95 30.28
CA VAL A 456 -8.02 26.88 30.45
C VAL A 456 -8.58 25.89 31.45
N ALA A 457 -8.77 24.63 31.05
CA ALA A 457 -9.20 23.58 31.96
C ALA A 457 -8.17 22.46 32.04
N SER A 458 -8.04 21.91 33.25
CA SER A 458 -7.17 20.80 33.61
C SER A 458 -7.83 19.98 34.71
N PRO A 459 -7.28 18.81 35.11
CA PRO A 459 -7.72 18.09 36.31
C PRO A 459 -7.73 18.94 37.58
N ARG A 460 -6.94 20.03 37.63
CA ARG A 460 -6.87 20.95 38.78
C ARG A 460 -8.01 21.97 38.81
N GLY A 461 -8.74 22.16 37.72
CA GLY A 461 -9.85 23.11 37.62
C GLY A 461 -9.88 23.84 36.27
N SER A 462 -10.90 24.69 36.10
CA SER A 462 -11.08 25.55 34.94
C SER A 462 -10.87 27.02 35.31
N PHE A 463 -10.27 27.80 34.41
CA PHE A 463 -9.86 29.16 34.64
C PHE A 463 -10.19 30.03 33.44
N VAL A 464 -11.01 31.06 33.65
CA VAL A 464 -11.18 32.12 32.66
C VAL A 464 -10.05 33.12 32.84
N ALA A 465 -9.38 33.46 31.74
CA ALA A 465 -8.32 34.45 31.70
C ALA A 465 -8.38 35.27 30.41
N THR A 466 -7.74 36.43 30.43
CA THR A 466 -7.52 37.26 29.25
C THR A 466 -6.06 37.17 28.85
N ILE A 467 -5.78 36.87 27.58
CA ILE A 467 -4.44 36.97 27.00
C ILE A 467 -4.36 38.28 26.23
N ASP A 468 -3.49 39.17 26.67
CA ASP A 468 -3.31 40.50 26.07
C ASP A 468 -2.17 40.53 25.05
N GLY A 469 -1.40 39.45 24.96
CA GLY A 469 -0.35 39.26 23.97
C GLY A 469 0.46 38.00 24.26
N SER A 470 1.09 37.47 23.23
CA SER A 470 2.03 36.36 23.35
C SER A 470 3.13 36.50 22.31
N ASP A 471 4.25 35.85 22.55
CA ASP A 471 5.32 35.61 21.58
C ASP A 471 5.94 34.28 21.97
N LEU A 472 5.37 33.19 21.46
CA LEU A 472 5.77 31.82 21.83
C LEU A 472 6.51 31.16 20.68
N TYR A 473 7.53 30.40 21.07
CA TYR A 473 8.29 29.47 20.25
C TYR A 473 8.14 28.06 20.82
N ALA A 474 7.89 27.06 19.99
CA ALA A 474 7.81 25.69 20.46
C ALA A 474 8.26 24.67 19.41
N VAL A 475 8.74 23.52 19.88
CA VAL A 475 9.03 22.34 19.05
C VAL A 475 8.32 21.14 19.68
N ASN A 476 7.36 20.56 18.96
CA ASN A 476 6.73 19.30 19.33
C ASN A 476 7.49 18.13 18.70
N GLY A 477 7.93 17.15 19.49
CA GLY A 477 8.81 16.08 19.00
C GLY A 477 10.26 16.55 18.81
N GLU A 478 11.00 15.93 17.87
CA GLU A 478 12.40 16.26 17.55
C GLU A 478 12.51 16.87 16.15
N LEU A 479 13.03 18.10 16.05
CA LEU A 479 13.24 18.80 14.78
C LEU A 479 14.44 19.75 14.89
N ALA A 480 15.32 19.75 13.88
CA ALA A 480 16.50 20.61 13.80
C ALA A 480 17.43 20.58 15.04
N GLY A 481 17.51 19.43 15.73
CA GLY A 481 18.33 19.24 16.93
C GLY A 481 17.67 19.72 18.23
N GLU A 482 16.44 20.21 18.17
CA GLU A 482 15.64 20.58 19.33
C GLU A 482 14.57 19.51 19.58
N THR A 483 14.30 19.25 20.86
CA THR A 483 13.32 18.25 21.28
C THR A 483 12.42 18.82 22.37
N ASN A 484 11.11 18.78 22.15
CA ASN A 484 10.11 19.16 23.15
C ASN A 484 10.32 20.56 23.77
N VAL A 485 10.64 21.56 22.94
CA VAL A 485 10.97 22.92 23.42
C VAL A 485 9.70 23.76 23.56
N LEU A 486 9.63 24.56 24.61
CA LEU A 486 8.74 25.72 24.72
C LEU A 486 9.57 26.89 25.22
N SER A 487 9.39 28.08 24.63
CA SER A 487 9.99 29.30 25.14
C SER A 487 9.16 30.52 24.71
N GLY A 488 9.36 31.66 25.39
CA GLY A 488 8.77 32.93 24.99
C GLY A 488 8.09 33.66 26.12
N THR A 489 7.09 34.48 25.78
CA THR A 489 6.32 35.26 26.77
C THR A 489 4.81 35.19 26.51
N LEU A 490 4.04 35.25 27.60
CA LEU A 490 2.59 35.32 27.59
C LEU A 490 2.13 36.41 28.56
N THR A 491 1.31 37.35 28.10
CA THR A 491 0.69 38.38 28.94
C THR A 491 -0.70 37.93 29.32
N LEU A 492 -0.84 37.43 30.54
CA LEU A 492 -2.08 36.90 31.09
C LEU A 492 -2.64 37.87 32.13
N ASP A 493 -3.87 38.32 31.94
CA ASP A 493 -4.58 39.30 32.79
C ASP A 493 -3.72 40.56 33.06
N GLY A 494 -3.10 41.11 32.01
CA GLY A 494 -2.20 42.26 32.10
C GLY A 494 -0.79 41.98 32.64
N VAL A 495 -0.46 40.75 33.05
CA VAL A 495 0.86 40.39 33.59
C VAL A 495 1.65 39.55 32.60
N THR A 496 2.76 40.10 32.08
CA THR A 496 3.68 39.37 31.20
C THR A 496 4.55 38.40 31.99
N ARG A 497 4.55 37.13 31.58
CA ARG A 497 5.35 36.05 32.16
C ARG A 497 6.20 35.40 31.09
N ARG A 498 7.40 34.95 31.45
CA ARG A 498 8.17 34.00 30.62
C ARG A 498 7.57 32.60 30.80
N VAL A 499 7.53 31.85 29.71
CA VAL A 499 7.10 30.44 29.69
C VAL A 499 8.15 29.61 28.94
N PRO A 500 8.45 28.38 29.38
CA PRO A 500 8.01 27.76 30.64
C PRO A 500 8.62 28.48 31.86
N ILE A 501 8.07 28.22 33.04
CA ILE A 501 8.63 28.77 34.29
C ILE A 501 9.96 28.08 34.58
N ASP A 502 9.97 26.76 34.40
CA ASP A 502 11.18 25.95 34.41
C ASP A 502 11.56 25.57 32.97
N PRO A 503 12.70 26.05 32.44
CA PRO A 503 13.17 25.67 31.10
C PRO A 503 13.38 24.15 30.92
N ALA A 504 13.46 23.37 32.00
CA ALA A 504 13.56 21.92 31.92
C ALA A 504 12.24 21.20 31.55
N GLU A 505 11.07 21.83 31.73
CA GLU A 505 9.78 21.16 31.50
C GLU A 505 9.35 21.08 30.02
N GLY A 506 9.91 21.93 29.14
CA GLY A 506 9.59 21.88 27.70
C GLY A 506 8.12 22.14 27.35
N LEU A 507 7.70 21.66 26.17
CA LEU A 507 6.32 21.77 25.68
C LEU A 507 5.37 20.80 26.39
N ASP A 508 5.76 19.53 26.50
CA ASP A 508 5.06 18.50 27.28
C ASP A 508 5.96 18.03 28.43
N PRO A 509 5.62 18.31 29.70
CA PRO A 509 6.39 17.83 30.85
C PRO A 509 6.50 16.32 30.96
N GLU A 510 5.57 15.58 30.35
CA GLU A 510 5.54 14.12 30.35
C GLU A 510 6.13 13.54 29.06
N PHE A 511 6.84 14.35 28.27
CA PHE A 511 7.40 13.94 26.99
C PHE A 511 8.36 12.76 27.15
N ASP A 512 7.99 11.64 26.55
CA ASP A 512 8.86 10.49 26.34
C ASP A 512 8.98 10.25 24.83
N PRO A 513 10.19 10.31 24.25
CA PRO A 513 10.36 10.26 22.80
C PRO A 513 9.91 8.93 22.20
N THR A 514 9.97 7.83 22.95
CA THR A 514 9.53 6.51 22.49
C THR A 514 8.00 6.44 22.44
N ARG A 515 7.34 6.92 23.50
CA ARG A 515 5.88 7.03 23.60
C ARG A 515 5.31 7.99 22.56
N PHE A 516 5.99 9.10 22.32
CA PHE A 516 5.63 10.08 21.31
C PHE A 516 5.80 9.50 19.89
N ALA A 517 6.92 8.86 19.58
CA ALA A 517 7.10 8.16 18.31
C ALA A 517 5.98 7.13 18.05
N ALA A 518 5.65 6.32 19.06
CA ALA A 518 4.58 5.33 18.96
C ALA A 518 3.17 5.91 18.80
N SER A 519 2.94 7.20 19.09
CA SER A 519 1.60 7.80 18.94
C SER A 519 1.21 8.10 17.50
N TRP A 520 2.16 8.13 16.57
CA TRP A 520 1.88 8.45 15.16
C TRP A 520 2.45 7.45 14.16
N GLN A 521 3.25 6.47 14.61
CA GLN A 521 3.85 5.42 13.77
C GLN A 521 2.86 4.30 13.39
N CYS A 522 1.69 4.64 12.87
CA CYS A 522 0.74 3.71 12.26
C CYS A 522 0.32 4.20 10.87
N GLY A 523 -0.31 3.35 10.07
CA GLY A 523 -0.69 3.68 8.69
C GLY A 523 0.43 3.38 7.68
N THR A 524 0.66 4.28 6.73
CA THR A 524 1.56 4.06 5.60
C THR A 524 2.99 4.55 5.83
N VAL A 525 3.36 5.00 7.02
CA VAL A 525 4.74 5.41 7.32
C VAL A 525 5.72 4.25 7.12
N SER A 526 6.87 4.53 6.51
CA SER A 526 7.96 3.56 6.43
C SER A 526 8.51 3.22 7.81
N LEU A 527 8.74 1.93 8.11
CA LEU A 527 9.36 1.47 9.37
C LEU A 527 10.70 0.76 9.07
N PRO A 528 11.83 1.13 9.71
CA PRO A 528 11.98 2.22 10.69
C PRO A 528 11.68 3.59 10.04
N VAL A 529 11.17 4.52 10.86
CA VAL A 529 10.86 5.88 10.40
C VAL A 529 12.11 6.51 9.81
N SER A 530 11.97 7.00 8.58
CA SER A 530 13.01 7.77 7.90
C SER A 530 12.47 9.15 7.56
N HIS A 531 13.30 10.15 7.86
CA HIS A 531 13.16 11.53 7.42
C HIS A 531 14.12 11.84 6.26
N GLU A 532 14.82 10.83 5.74
CA GLU A 532 15.64 10.96 4.53
C GLU A 532 14.72 10.90 3.31
N CYS A 533 14.30 12.08 2.88
CA CYS A 533 13.38 12.26 1.77
C CYS A 533 14.15 12.27 0.45
N ALA A 534 13.96 11.22 -0.36
CA ALA A 534 14.48 11.18 -1.73
C ALA A 534 13.37 10.67 -2.65
N PHE A 535 12.93 11.53 -3.57
CA PHE A 535 11.96 11.18 -4.61
C PHE A 535 12.63 10.79 -5.94
N VAL A 536 13.96 10.62 -5.91
CA VAL A 536 14.72 10.32 -7.12
C VAL A 536 14.60 8.84 -7.50
N GLU A 537 14.47 7.92 -6.52
CA GLU A 537 14.30 6.48 -6.76
C GLU A 537 13.04 6.18 -7.61
N PRO A 538 11.82 6.69 -7.31
CA PRO A 538 10.65 6.49 -8.17
C PRO A 538 10.80 7.04 -9.58
N ILE A 539 11.49 8.17 -9.74
CA ILE A 539 11.75 8.77 -11.06
C ILE A 539 12.72 7.87 -11.84
N ALA A 540 13.76 7.34 -11.20
CA ALA A 540 14.69 6.41 -11.82
C ALA A 540 14.00 5.09 -12.22
N GLU A 541 13.13 4.56 -11.37
CA GLU A 541 12.31 3.38 -11.68
C GLU A 541 11.38 3.61 -12.87
N GLY A 542 10.61 4.70 -12.85
CA GLY A 542 9.71 5.07 -13.95
C GLY A 542 10.49 5.31 -15.25
N ALA A 543 11.65 5.96 -15.18
CA ALA A 543 12.53 6.13 -16.32
C ALA A 543 12.97 4.77 -16.88
N ALA A 544 13.44 3.85 -16.03
CA ALA A 544 13.88 2.52 -16.45
C ALA A 544 12.77 1.73 -17.15
N GLN A 545 11.58 1.68 -16.56
CA GLN A 545 10.43 0.96 -17.09
C GLN A 545 9.99 1.52 -18.45
N LEU A 546 9.89 2.85 -18.56
CA LEU A 546 9.49 3.51 -19.80
C LEU A 546 10.59 3.50 -20.87
N SER A 547 11.86 3.42 -20.47
CA SER A 547 12.99 3.21 -21.39
C SER A 547 12.92 1.84 -22.06
N VAL A 548 12.52 0.80 -21.32
CA VAL A 548 12.29 -0.55 -21.86
C VAL A 548 11.12 -0.53 -22.86
N LEU A 549 10.01 0.14 -22.52
CA LEU A 549 8.88 0.34 -23.44
C LEU A 549 9.32 1.10 -24.70
N THR A 550 10.14 2.14 -24.54
CA THR A 550 10.69 2.93 -25.65
C THR A 550 11.53 2.07 -26.59
N MET A 551 12.42 1.23 -26.05
CA MET A 551 13.26 0.34 -26.85
C MET A 551 12.43 -0.71 -27.61
N ALA A 552 11.40 -1.28 -26.98
CA ALA A 552 10.49 -2.22 -27.64
C ALA A 552 9.71 -1.55 -28.78
N ALA A 553 9.16 -0.34 -28.54
CA ALA A 553 8.44 0.43 -29.55
C ALA A 553 9.33 0.82 -30.74
N LEU A 554 10.59 1.20 -30.48
CA LEU A 554 11.57 1.49 -31.53
C LEU A 554 11.92 0.27 -32.37
N ALA A 555 12.06 -0.91 -31.75
CA ALA A 555 12.29 -2.16 -32.48
C ALA A 555 11.14 -2.46 -33.46
N GLU A 556 9.90 -2.32 -33.00
CA GLU A 556 8.71 -2.54 -33.84
C GLU A 556 8.60 -1.50 -34.96
N ALA A 557 8.79 -0.22 -34.63
CA ALA A 557 8.78 0.85 -35.62
C ALA A 557 9.86 0.64 -36.70
N LEU A 558 11.05 0.21 -36.30
CA LEU A 558 12.16 -0.05 -37.22
C LEU A 558 11.93 -1.29 -38.08
N GLU A 559 11.31 -2.33 -37.52
CA GLU A 559 10.92 -3.54 -38.23
C GLU A 559 9.91 -3.22 -39.35
N GLY A 560 8.88 -2.43 -39.05
CA GLY A 560 7.80 -2.11 -39.98
C GLY A 560 8.07 -0.98 -40.98
N ASP A 561 9.09 -0.14 -40.78
CA ASP A 561 9.32 1.02 -41.64
C ASP A 561 9.87 0.63 -43.03
N ALA A 562 9.04 0.81 -44.06
CA ALA A 562 9.38 0.51 -45.45
C ALA A 562 10.28 1.57 -46.13
N ARG A 563 10.54 2.72 -45.48
CA ARG A 563 11.31 3.84 -46.07
C ARG A 563 12.81 3.68 -45.81
N CYS A 564 13.20 3.39 -44.57
CA CYS A 564 14.59 3.16 -44.16
C CYS A 564 14.80 2.01 -43.17
N GLY A 565 13.73 1.40 -42.63
CA GLY A 565 13.82 0.29 -41.68
C GLY A 565 14.15 -1.08 -42.29
N PHE A 566 13.98 -2.15 -41.52
CA PHE A 566 14.31 -3.52 -41.96
C PHE A 566 13.40 -4.03 -43.09
N ALA A 567 12.16 -3.54 -43.18
CA ALA A 567 11.27 -3.78 -44.30
C ALA A 567 11.65 -2.98 -45.57
N SER A 568 12.57 -2.01 -45.47
CA SER A 568 12.97 -1.18 -46.60
C SER A 568 13.95 -1.88 -47.53
N SER A 569 13.89 -1.54 -48.82
CA SER A 569 14.89 -1.94 -49.82
C SER A 569 16.29 -1.32 -49.60
N ARG A 570 16.42 -0.38 -48.66
CA ARG A 570 17.69 0.24 -48.27
C ARG A 570 18.45 -0.59 -47.24
N SER A 571 17.78 -1.52 -46.56
CA SER A 571 18.44 -2.45 -45.65
C SER A 571 19.37 -3.39 -46.44
N VAL A 572 20.53 -3.68 -45.87
CA VAL A 572 21.48 -4.65 -46.44
C VAL A 572 21.19 -6.00 -45.82
N LEU A 573 20.68 -6.94 -46.62
CA LEU A 573 20.47 -8.33 -46.21
C LEU A 573 21.70 -9.18 -46.54
N THR A 574 22.28 -9.82 -45.53
CA THR A 574 23.29 -10.87 -45.69
C THR A 574 22.72 -12.18 -45.15
N VAL A 575 22.70 -13.22 -46.00
CA VAL A 575 22.31 -14.58 -45.59
C VAL A 575 23.55 -15.44 -45.53
N SER A 576 23.77 -16.13 -44.41
CA SER A 576 24.85 -17.09 -44.22
C SER A 576 24.29 -18.48 -43.86
N GLY A 577 24.99 -19.53 -44.27
CA GLY A 577 24.55 -20.92 -44.13
C GLY A 577 24.10 -21.56 -45.43
N GLU A 578 23.98 -22.89 -45.43
CA GLU A 578 23.54 -23.66 -46.58
C GLU A 578 21.99 -23.69 -46.65
N VAL A 579 21.43 -23.51 -47.84
CA VAL A 579 19.97 -23.60 -48.09
C VAL A 579 19.46 -24.97 -47.65
N GLY A 580 18.43 -25.00 -46.81
CA GLY A 580 17.85 -26.20 -46.23
C GLY A 580 18.48 -26.69 -44.92
N ARG A 581 19.61 -26.12 -44.49
CA ARG A 581 20.29 -26.52 -43.26
C ARG A 581 19.96 -25.62 -42.08
N ARG A 582 19.90 -26.21 -40.88
CA ARG A 582 19.84 -25.48 -39.59
C ARG A 582 21.11 -24.66 -39.36
N GLY A 583 20.98 -23.63 -38.53
CA GLY A 583 22.09 -22.75 -38.14
C GLY A 583 22.39 -21.66 -39.16
N ALA A 584 21.56 -21.52 -40.19
CA ALA A 584 21.64 -20.38 -41.09
C ALA A 584 21.23 -19.10 -40.36
N THR A 585 21.78 -17.98 -40.82
CA THR A 585 21.45 -16.65 -40.29
C THR A 585 21.10 -15.70 -41.43
N ALA A 586 20.12 -14.84 -41.20
CA ALA A 586 19.86 -13.66 -42.03
C ALA A 586 20.09 -12.43 -41.16
N THR A 587 20.95 -11.54 -41.64
CA THR A 587 21.28 -10.29 -40.97
C THR A 587 20.87 -9.13 -41.84
N TRP A 588 19.98 -8.28 -41.33
CA TRP A 588 19.63 -7.00 -41.93
C TRP A 588 20.37 -5.89 -41.20
N THR A 589 21.02 -5.01 -41.95
CA THR A 589 21.66 -3.81 -41.41
C THR A 589 21.02 -2.57 -42.01
N VAL A 590 20.68 -1.62 -41.14
CA VAL A 590 20.21 -0.28 -41.50
C VAL A 590 21.18 0.74 -40.92
N ASP A 591 21.57 1.72 -41.73
CA ASP A 591 22.49 2.78 -41.32
C ASP A 591 21.80 4.14 -41.44
N ALA A 592 21.82 4.91 -40.35
CA ALA A 592 21.26 6.25 -40.26
C ALA A 592 19.79 6.38 -40.75
N CYS A 593 18.92 5.45 -40.36
CA CYS A 593 17.48 5.52 -40.58
C CYS A 593 16.87 6.60 -39.68
N GLU A 594 16.22 7.58 -40.30
CA GLU A 594 15.53 8.67 -39.60
C GLU A 594 14.04 8.38 -39.57
N LEU A 595 13.51 8.10 -38.38
CA LEU A 595 12.10 7.90 -38.12
C LEU A 595 11.52 9.21 -37.57
N VAL A 596 10.50 9.75 -38.23
CA VAL A 596 9.82 11.00 -37.86
C VAL A 596 8.33 10.73 -37.73
N PHE A 597 7.76 11.12 -36.59
CA PHE A 597 6.38 10.92 -36.17
C PHE A 597 5.79 12.27 -35.72
N GLU A 598 5.26 13.05 -36.67
CA GLU A 598 4.71 14.39 -36.39
C GLU A 598 3.49 14.34 -35.46
N GLU A 599 2.68 13.28 -35.59
CA GLU A 599 1.54 12.97 -34.74
C GLU A 599 1.76 11.61 -34.04
N PRO A 600 1.07 11.34 -32.92
CA PRO A 600 1.07 10.01 -32.32
C PRO A 600 0.70 8.91 -33.32
N ILE A 601 1.59 7.93 -33.52
CA ILE A 601 1.33 6.75 -34.37
C ILE A 601 1.31 5.50 -33.51
N VAL A 602 0.35 4.60 -33.76
CA VAL A 602 0.31 3.28 -33.13
C VAL A 602 1.32 2.37 -33.82
N VAL A 603 2.37 1.96 -33.12
CA VAL A 603 3.42 1.07 -33.66
C VAL A 603 3.06 -0.42 -33.49
N SER A 604 2.31 -0.75 -32.46
CA SER A 604 1.79 -2.10 -32.21
C SER A 604 0.39 -2.00 -31.62
N ARG A 605 -0.45 -3.00 -31.87
CA ARG A 605 -1.76 -3.15 -31.24
C ARG A 605 -1.91 -4.57 -30.71
N ASP A 606 -2.20 -4.69 -29.43
CA ASP A 606 -2.44 -5.97 -28.78
C ASP A 606 -3.83 -6.55 -29.15
N CYS A 607 -4.06 -7.82 -28.84
CA CYS A 607 -5.32 -8.53 -29.07
C CYS A 607 -6.49 -8.00 -28.24
N LEU A 608 -6.23 -7.20 -27.20
CA LEU A 608 -7.23 -6.50 -26.41
C LEU A 608 -7.56 -5.11 -27.00
N GLY A 609 -6.88 -4.75 -28.09
CA GLY A 609 -7.07 -3.48 -28.79
C GLY A 609 -6.28 -2.32 -28.19
N ARG A 610 -5.37 -2.53 -27.22
CA ARG A 610 -4.51 -1.47 -26.69
C ARG A 610 -3.35 -1.22 -27.63
N GLY A 611 -3.14 0.04 -28.02
CA GLY A 611 -2.00 0.44 -28.83
C GLY A 611 -0.78 0.84 -28.00
N THR A 612 0.42 0.60 -28.51
CA THR A 612 1.62 1.36 -28.10
C THR A 612 1.81 2.51 -29.08
N LEU A 613 1.93 3.73 -28.58
CA LEU A 613 2.04 4.94 -29.37
C LEU A 613 3.46 5.52 -29.31
N ILE A 614 3.87 6.13 -30.42
CA ILE A 614 5.13 6.86 -30.56
C ILE A 614 4.89 8.23 -31.18
N ARG A 615 5.65 9.25 -30.76
CA ARG A 615 5.70 10.59 -31.35
C ARG A 615 7.14 11.12 -31.32
N GLY A 616 7.50 12.06 -32.18
CA GLY A 616 8.81 12.70 -32.17
C GLY A 616 9.72 12.20 -33.28
N SER A 617 11.03 12.25 -33.08
CA SER A 617 11.98 11.78 -34.08
C SER A 617 13.18 11.06 -33.47
N ILE A 618 13.75 10.12 -34.23
CA ILE A 618 14.98 9.43 -33.87
C ILE A 618 15.77 9.10 -35.14
N LYS A 619 17.08 9.32 -35.09
CA LYS A 619 18.02 8.89 -36.13
C LYS A 619 18.84 7.73 -35.60
N LEU A 620 18.62 6.53 -36.13
CA LEU A 620 19.21 5.30 -35.60
C LEU A 620 19.90 4.45 -36.67
N SER A 621 20.86 3.65 -36.24
CA SER A 621 21.41 2.51 -36.98
C SER A 621 21.07 1.24 -36.22
N GLY A 622 20.88 0.13 -36.94
CA GLY A 622 20.43 -1.11 -36.34
C GLY A 622 20.83 -2.35 -37.12
N THR A 623 20.91 -3.46 -36.41
CA THR A 623 21.13 -4.79 -36.98
C THR A 623 20.10 -5.75 -36.44
N LYS A 624 19.40 -6.45 -37.32
CA LYS A 624 18.53 -7.57 -36.99
C LYS A 624 19.19 -8.86 -37.45
N THR A 625 19.32 -9.84 -36.57
CA THR A 625 19.78 -11.18 -36.91
C THR A 625 18.68 -12.19 -36.61
N LEU A 626 18.29 -12.98 -37.62
CA LEU A 626 17.35 -14.09 -37.51
C LEU A 626 18.08 -15.42 -37.76
N ARG A 627 17.88 -16.40 -36.89
CA ARG A 627 18.51 -17.73 -36.95
C ARG A 627 17.50 -18.83 -37.26
N GLY A 628 17.90 -19.83 -38.03
CA GLY A 628 17.03 -20.97 -38.35
C GLY A 628 17.49 -21.79 -39.56
N ILE A 629 16.55 -22.21 -40.39
CA ILE A 629 16.79 -22.92 -41.64
C ILE A 629 16.73 -21.94 -42.82
N SER A 630 17.76 -21.94 -43.67
CA SER A 630 17.75 -21.13 -44.89
C SER A 630 16.77 -21.67 -45.93
N THR A 631 15.92 -20.81 -46.48
CA THR A 631 14.83 -21.20 -47.40
C THR A 631 15.19 -21.01 -48.87
N GLY A 632 16.30 -20.31 -49.17
CA GLY A 632 16.60 -19.86 -50.53
C GLY A 632 15.63 -18.82 -51.10
N ASP A 633 14.60 -18.41 -50.37
CA ASP A 633 13.68 -17.33 -50.73
C ASP A 633 14.20 -16.01 -50.15
N ALA A 634 14.60 -15.07 -51.01
CA ALA A 634 15.14 -13.78 -50.58
C ALA A 634 14.14 -12.93 -49.77
N ALA A 635 12.83 -13.11 -49.98
CA ALA A 635 11.80 -12.40 -49.23
C ALA A 635 11.56 -13.00 -47.83
N ARG A 636 11.90 -14.28 -47.64
CA ARG A 636 11.75 -15.01 -46.36
C ARG A 636 12.96 -15.91 -46.15
N PRO A 637 14.17 -15.35 -45.95
CA PRO A 637 15.43 -16.09 -46.09
C PRO A 637 15.63 -17.18 -45.04
N ILE A 638 14.96 -17.07 -43.88
CA ILE A 638 15.09 -17.99 -42.77
C ILE A 638 13.70 -18.40 -42.26
N VAL A 639 13.49 -19.69 -42.03
CA VAL A 639 12.41 -20.19 -41.17
C VAL A 639 13.00 -20.41 -39.77
N PRO A 640 12.47 -19.77 -38.72
CA PRO A 640 13.04 -19.91 -37.39
C PRO A 640 12.82 -21.30 -36.80
N THR A 641 13.84 -21.83 -36.12
CA THR A 641 13.82 -23.17 -35.49
C THR A 641 14.13 -23.14 -33.99
N SER A 642 13.86 -21.99 -33.38
CA SER A 642 14.05 -21.72 -31.96
C SER A 642 12.96 -20.72 -31.58
N ARG A 643 12.57 -20.71 -30.30
CA ARG A 643 11.62 -19.69 -29.78
C ARG A 643 12.28 -18.34 -29.57
N ASP A 644 13.62 -18.28 -29.48
CA ASP A 644 14.37 -17.02 -29.36
C ASP A 644 15.33 -16.80 -30.56
N PRO A 645 14.86 -16.82 -31.82
CA PRO A 645 15.72 -16.85 -32.99
C PRO A 645 16.16 -15.46 -33.46
N VAL A 646 15.59 -14.39 -32.89
CA VAL A 646 15.78 -13.00 -33.31
C VAL A 646 16.60 -12.23 -32.28
N GLU A 647 17.55 -11.46 -32.76
CA GLU A 647 18.24 -10.42 -31.99
C GLU A 647 18.23 -9.12 -32.79
N ILE A 648 17.74 -8.04 -32.20
CA ILE A 648 17.72 -6.69 -32.79
C ILE A 648 18.60 -5.81 -31.92
N SER A 649 19.70 -5.29 -32.47
CA SER A 649 20.53 -4.28 -31.82
C SER A 649 20.36 -2.94 -32.52
N MET A 650 20.20 -1.87 -31.75
CA MET A 650 20.04 -0.52 -32.31
C MET A 650 20.73 0.54 -31.47
N SER A 651 21.09 1.65 -32.11
CA SER A 651 21.62 2.86 -31.46
C SER A 651 21.23 4.07 -32.26
N GLY A 652 20.74 5.12 -31.60
CA GLY A 652 20.36 6.35 -32.27
C GLY A 652 20.27 7.57 -31.35
N ASP A 653 20.19 8.73 -32.00
CA ASP A 653 19.99 10.03 -31.37
C ASP A 653 18.49 10.38 -31.43
N ALA A 654 17.87 10.50 -30.27
CA ALA A 654 16.45 10.84 -30.11
C ALA A 654 16.26 12.35 -29.97
N HIS A 655 15.18 12.88 -30.55
CA HIS A 655 14.78 14.28 -30.41
C HIS A 655 13.25 14.38 -30.26
N ASP A 656 12.82 14.87 -29.10
CA ASP A 656 11.42 14.92 -28.64
C ASP A 656 10.66 13.60 -28.82
N LEU A 657 11.35 12.47 -28.64
CA LEU A 657 10.80 11.13 -28.80
C LEU A 657 9.95 10.76 -27.58
N ALA A 658 8.66 10.57 -27.76
CA ALA A 658 7.74 10.14 -26.72
C ALA A 658 7.14 8.76 -27.02
N VAL A 659 7.11 7.87 -26.02
CA VAL A 659 6.49 6.54 -26.12
C VAL A 659 5.57 6.30 -24.92
N TRP A 660 4.39 5.73 -25.18
CA TRP A 660 3.40 5.41 -24.15
C TRP A 660 2.41 4.34 -24.62
N GLU A 661 1.62 3.79 -23.69
CA GLU A 661 0.50 2.89 -24.00
C GLU A 661 -0.83 3.65 -24.07
N GLU A 662 -1.76 3.19 -24.90
CA GLU A 662 -3.10 3.77 -25.05
C GLU A 662 -3.94 3.58 -23.76
N ALA A 663 -3.88 4.57 -22.86
CA ALA A 663 -4.60 4.59 -21.57
C ALA A 663 -5.21 5.98 -21.27
N ALA A 664 -6.11 6.07 -20.28
CA ALA A 664 -6.76 7.33 -19.89
C ALA A 664 -5.81 8.35 -19.26
N ASP A 665 -4.85 7.86 -18.46
CA ASP A 665 -3.77 8.63 -17.85
C ASP A 665 -2.48 7.80 -18.10
N PRO A 666 -1.88 7.89 -19.30
CA PRO A 666 -0.73 7.07 -19.67
C PRO A 666 0.54 7.56 -18.98
N ASP A 667 1.41 6.61 -18.63
CA ASP A 667 2.79 6.94 -18.30
C ASP A 667 3.56 7.18 -19.60
N VAL A 668 4.26 8.31 -19.69
CA VAL A 668 4.96 8.75 -20.91
C VAL A 668 6.40 9.09 -20.57
N LEU A 669 7.34 8.55 -21.33
CA LEU A 669 8.72 9.03 -21.35
C LEU A 669 8.93 9.82 -22.63
N THR A 670 9.28 11.10 -22.48
CA THR A 670 9.71 11.97 -23.58
C THR A 670 11.20 12.20 -23.48
N ILE A 671 11.96 11.76 -24.47
CA ILE A 671 13.39 12.02 -24.62
C ILE A 671 13.55 13.25 -25.51
N HIS A 672 13.81 14.40 -24.89
CA HIS A 672 13.95 15.66 -25.61
C HIS A 672 15.20 15.69 -26.49
N GLU A 673 16.32 15.23 -25.93
CA GLU A 673 17.58 15.04 -26.64
C GLU A 673 18.36 13.94 -25.91
N GLY A 674 19.12 13.13 -26.64
CA GLY A 674 19.96 12.11 -26.04
C GLY A 674 20.21 10.92 -26.95
N LYS A 675 21.16 10.08 -26.57
CA LYS A 675 21.44 8.84 -27.27
C LYS A 675 20.85 7.65 -26.52
N VAL A 676 20.13 6.82 -27.27
CA VAL A 676 19.54 5.57 -26.79
C VAL A 676 20.12 4.42 -27.62
N SER A 677 20.53 3.35 -26.95
CA SER A 677 20.99 2.13 -27.62
C SER A 677 20.51 0.91 -26.87
N GLY A 678 20.47 -0.25 -27.52
CA GLY A 678 19.97 -1.44 -26.85
C GLY A 678 19.95 -2.68 -27.72
N VAL A 679 19.52 -3.77 -27.08
CA VAL A 679 19.31 -5.07 -27.71
C VAL A 679 17.92 -5.57 -27.31
N VAL A 680 17.14 -6.04 -28.27
CA VAL A 680 15.84 -6.68 -28.07
C VAL A 680 15.92 -8.10 -28.61
N ARG A 681 15.63 -9.09 -27.78
CA ARG A 681 15.53 -10.50 -28.13
C ARG A 681 14.09 -10.98 -27.96
N PRO A 682 13.22 -10.76 -28.96
CA PRO A 682 11.83 -11.18 -28.86
C PRO A 682 11.74 -12.71 -28.96
N ARG A 683 10.78 -13.26 -28.22
CA ARG A 683 10.37 -14.65 -28.31
C ARG A 683 9.28 -14.79 -29.36
N LEU A 684 9.33 -15.85 -30.15
CA LEU A 684 8.33 -16.17 -31.17
C LEU A 684 7.41 -17.30 -30.69
N GLY A 685 6.13 -17.18 -31.00
CA GLY A 685 5.13 -18.24 -30.86
C GLY A 685 5.21 -19.24 -32.00
N LEU A 686 4.86 -20.49 -31.69
CA LEU A 686 4.68 -21.58 -32.63
C LEU A 686 3.44 -21.32 -33.48
N ASP A 687 3.63 -21.31 -34.79
CA ASP A 687 2.55 -21.39 -35.75
C ASP A 687 2.24 -22.87 -36.01
N ARG A 688 1.14 -23.37 -35.44
CA ARG A 688 0.70 -24.77 -35.61
C ARG A 688 0.42 -25.15 -37.06
N MET A 689 0.21 -24.20 -37.97
CA MET A 689 -0.01 -24.50 -39.38
C MET A 689 1.30 -24.79 -40.12
N THR A 690 2.39 -24.12 -39.74
CA THR A 690 3.71 -24.27 -40.38
C THR A 690 4.67 -25.14 -39.58
N GLY A 691 4.42 -25.34 -38.28
CA GLY A 691 5.35 -25.98 -37.33
C GLY A 691 6.58 -25.14 -37.02
N ALA A 692 6.58 -23.85 -37.37
CA ALA A 692 7.70 -22.94 -37.14
C ALA A 692 7.36 -21.90 -36.08
N CYS A 693 8.33 -21.56 -35.23
CA CYS A 693 8.20 -20.47 -34.28
C CYS A 693 8.36 -19.14 -35.02
N SER A 694 7.28 -18.65 -35.61
CA SER A 694 7.28 -17.53 -36.56
C SER A 694 6.26 -16.44 -36.24
N ILE A 695 5.44 -16.62 -35.20
CA ILE A 695 4.47 -15.60 -34.77
C ILE A 695 5.18 -14.66 -33.79
N PRO A 696 5.27 -13.35 -34.05
CA PRO A 696 5.87 -12.41 -33.11
C PRO A 696 5.07 -12.33 -31.81
N THR A 697 5.76 -12.19 -30.67
CA THR A 697 5.13 -11.99 -29.36
C THR A 697 5.78 -10.80 -28.66
N PRO A 698 5.08 -10.13 -27.71
CA PRO A 698 5.67 -9.09 -26.88
C PRO A 698 6.60 -9.64 -25.79
N VAL A 699 6.71 -10.97 -25.65
CA VAL A 699 7.66 -11.58 -24.72
C VAL A 699 9.07 -11.32 -25.23
N ALA A 700 9.88 -10.57 -24.49
CA ALA A 700 11.20 -10.15 -24.94
C ALA A 700 12.17 -9.94 -23.78
N GLU A 701 13.44 -10.23 -24.03
CA GLU A 701 14.56 -9.79 -23.19
C GLU A 701 15.15 -8.53 -23.81
N ILE A 702 15.30 -7.48 -23.01
CA ILE A 702 15.59 -6.12 -23.48
C ILE A 702 16.74 -5.54 -22.65
N TRP A 703 17.73 -4.99 -23.33
CA TRP A 703 18.77 -4.15 -22.75
C TRP A 703 18.67 -2.75 -23.33
N VAL A 704 18.70 -1.74 -22.48
CA VAL A 704 18.62 -0.33 -22.87
C VAL A 704 19.75 0.42 -22.22
N ARG A 705 20.48 1.21 -23.02
CA ARG A 705 21.55 2.08 -22.59
C ARG A 705 21.26 3.52 -22.97
N HIS A 706 21.36 4.41 -21.99
CA HIS A 706 21.23 5.86 -22.14
C HIS A 706 22.59 6.54 -22.06
N GLU A 707 22.80 7.56 -22.89
CA GLU A 707 23.97 8.44 -22.83
C GLU A 707 23.51 9.89 -23.02
N GLY A 708 23.61 10.70 -21.96
CA GLY A 708 23.35 12.14 -21.94
C GLY A 708 21.95 12.53 -22.39
N SER A 709 20.91 11.88 -21.87
CA SER A 709 19.53 12.13 -22.28
C SER A 709 18.81 13.09 -21.34
N ARG A 710 18.20 14.15 -21.88
CA ARG A 710 17.24 14.99 -21.15
C ARG A 710 15.85 14.42 -21.35
N VAL A 711 15.19 14.05 -20.26
CA VAL A 711 13.91 13.36 -20.29
C VAL A 711 12.85 14.08 -19.48
N THR A 712 11.60 13.92 -19.92
CA THR A 712 10.41 14.22 -19.14
C THR A 712 9.65 12.92 -18.93
N ILE A 713 9.29 12.63 -17.68
CA ILE A 713 8.42 11.52 -17.29
C ILE A 713 7.07 12.11 -16.90
N GLU A 714 6.02 11.70 -17.58
CA GLU A 714 4.65 12.02 -17.20
C GLU A 714 4.02 10.76 -16.60
N SER A 715 3.48 10.85 -15.38
CA SER A 715 2.79 9.76 -14.69
C SER A 715 1.69 10.32 -13.80
N GLU A 716 0.48 9.78 -13.90
CA GLU A 716 -0.70 10.28 -13.16
C GLU A 716 -0.91 11.81 -13.30
N ARG A 717 -0.67 12.38 -14.49
CA ARG A 717 -0.71 13.84 -14.79
C ARG A 717 0.37 14.68 -14.12
N LYS A 718 1.29 14.06 -13.38
CA LYS A 718 2.50 14.70 -12.85
C LYS A 718 3.60 14.60 -13.88
N ARG A 719 4.37 15.66 -14.01
CA ARG A 719 5.50 15.78 -14.93
C ARG A 719 6.78 15.93 -14.11
N PHE A 720 7.79 15.15 -14.44
CA PHE A 720 9.12 15.16 -13.83
C PHE A 720 10.17 15.31 -14.91
N ASP A 721 10.95 16.39 -14.84
CA ASP A 721 12.05 16.64 -15.76
C ASP A 721 13.34 16.17 -15.09
N ALA A 722 14.15 15.42 -15.83
CA ALA A 722 15.39 14.84 -15.34
C ALA A 722 16.44 14.65 -16.44
N THR A 723 17.69 14.49 -16.04
CA THR A 723 18.80 14.17 -16.93
C THR A 723 19.31 12.75 -16.64
N LEU A 724 19.23 11.87 -17.64
CA LEU A 724 19.85 10.55 -17.61
C LEU A 724 21.29 10.67 -18.14
N GLY A 725 22.28 10.67 -17.24
CA GLY A 725 23.70 10.81 -17.58
C GLY A 725 24.22 9.59 -18.34
N SER A 726 24.36 8.48 -17.64
CA SER A 726 24.63 7.15 -18.19
C SER A 726 23.68 6.14 -17.57
N GLY A 727 23.37 5.04 -18.27
CA GLY A 727 22.53 4.00 -17.70
C GLY A 727 22.52 2.74 -18.52
N ASP A 728 22.36 1.60 -17.87
CA ASP A 728 22.22 0.27 -18.48
C ASP A 728 21.11 -0.47 -17.73
N VAL A 729 19.99 -0.66 -18.42
CA VAL A 729 18.77 -1.27 -17.90
C VAL A 729 18.55 -2.59 -18.61
N HIS A 730 18.41 -3.66 -17.84
CA HIS A 730 18.05 -4.99 -18.30
C HIS A 730 16.63 -5.31 -17.85
N ALA A 731 15.81 -5.81 -18.78
CA ALA A 731 14.43 -6.19 -18.48
C ALA A 731 13.98 -7.43 -19.24
N VAL A 732 12.99 -8.11 -18.68
CA VAL A 732 12.21 -9.14 -19.37
C VAL A 732 10.75 -8.72 -19.33
N ASN A 733 10.15 -8.56 -20.52
CA ASN A 733 8.71 -8.40 -20.69
C ASN A 733 8.07 -9.78 -20.92
N GLY A 734 7.00 -10.10 -20.18
CA GLY A 734 6.38 -11.43 -20.21
C GLY A 734 7.15 -12.50 -19.43
N ASP A 735 6.85 -13.79 -19.66
CA ASP A 735 7.53 -14.93 -19.04
C ASP A 735 8.62 -15.54 -19.96
N ARG A 736 9.86 -15.53 -19.48
CA ARG A 736 11.02 -16.08 -20.16
C ARG A 736 11.80 -17.00 -19.22
N ASP A 737 11.67 -18.30 -19.46
CA ASP A 737 12.44 -19.34 -18.76
C ASP A 737 12.25 -19.33 -17.23
N GLY A 738 11.02 -19.04 -16.79
CA GLY A 738 10.64 -18.93 -15.38
C GLY A 738 10.98 -17.59 -14.73
N ILE A 739 11.55 -16.65 -15.49
CA ILE A 739 11.73 -15.27 -15.06
C ILE A 739 10.70 -14.42 -15.80
N SER A 740 9.83 -13.75 -15.06
CA SER A 740 8.76 -12.93 -15.65
C SER A 740 8.78 -11.49 -15.19
N ASN A 741 8.49 -10.58 -16.13
CA ASN A 741 8.16 -9.17 -15.89
C ASN A 741 9.08 -8.50 -14.86
N PHE A 742 10.35 -8.30 -15.19
CA PHE A 742 11.27 -7.58 -14.30
C PHE A 742 12.12 -6.55 -15.02
N VAL A 743 12.65 -5.62 -14.23
CA VAL A 743 13.65 -4.62 -14.60
C VAL A 743 14.74 -4.58 -13.52
N GLU A 744 15.99 -4.47 -13.94
CA GLU A 744 17.19 -4.32 -13.08
C GLU A 744 18.26 -3.52 -13.85
N GLY A 745 19.30 -3.03 -13.19
CA GLY A 745 20.38 -2.30 -13.85
C GLY A 745 20.88 -1.09 -13.07
N HIS A 746 21.46 -0.11 -13.77
CA HIS A 746 21.90 1.14 -13.16
C HIS A 746 21.49 2.35 -14.02
N LEU A 747 21.20 3.47 -13.37
CA LEU A 747 20.87 4.75 -14.01
C LEU A 747 21.53 5.89 -13.23
N GLU A 748 22.21 6.80 -13.91
CA GLU A 748 22.65 8.08 -13.37
C GLU A 748 21.55 9.12 -13.66
N LEU A 749 20.83 9.55 -12.63
CA LEU A 749 19.70 10.48 -12.74
C LEU A 749 20.04 11.79 -12.03
N ASP A 750 20.03 12.89 -12.76
CA ASP A 750 20.42 14.24 -12.28
C ASP A 750 21.83 14.29 -11.64
N GLY A 751 22.72 13.37 -12.04
CA GLY A 751 24.10 13.26 -11.56
C GLY A 751 24.29 12.32 -10.37
N ASP A 752 23.21 11.74 -9.84
CA ASP A 752 23.26 10.73 -8.79
C ASP A 752 23.16 9.31 -9.39
N ASP A 753 23.98 8.38 -8.92
CA ASP A 753 23.96 6.97 -9.35
C ASP A 753 22.87 6.17 -8.62
N PHE A 754 22.02 5.49 -9.38
CA PHE A 754 20.95 4.62 -8.87
C PHE A 754 21.15 3.19 -9.35
N GLU A 755 21.26 2.27 -8.39
CA GLU A 755 21.23 0.83 -8.66
C GLU A 755 19.77 0.34 -8.59
N LEU A 756 19.26 -0.16 -9.70
CA LEU A 756 17.95 -0.79 -9.79
C LEU A 756 18.08 -2.26 -9.40
N SER A 757 17.72 -2.57 -8.16
CA SER A 757 17.51 -3.96 -7.76
C SER A 757 16.41 -4.60 -8.62
N ARG A 758 16.46 -5.93 -8.81
CA ARG A 758 15.44 -6.66 -9.56
C ARG A 758 14.04 -6.40 -9.02
N ARG A 759 13.21 -5.74 -9.82
CA ARG A 759 11.86 -5.30 -9.48
C ARG A 759 10.89 -5.57 -10.64
N PRO A 760 9.57 -5.54 -10.44
CA PRO A 760 8.61 -5.71 -11.54
C PRO A 760 8.77 -4.65 -12.64
N LEU A 761 8.76 -5.07 -13.91
CA LEU A 761 8.77 -4.15 -15.06
C LEU A 761 7.45 -3.36 -15.13
N ASP A 762 6.32 -4.07 -15.08
CA ASP A 762 4.99 -3.48 -14.84
C ASP A 762 4.46 -3.96 -13.48
N PRO A 763 4.30 -3.07 -12.48
CA PRO A 763 3.71 -3.43 -11.19
C PRO A 763 2.28 -3.99 -11.27
N ARG A 764 1.58 -3.77 -12.39
CA ARG A 764 0.22 -4.26 -12.67
C ARG A 764 0.21 -5.54 -13.52
N TYR A 765 1.37 -6.13 -13.80
CA TYR A 765 1.48 -7.32 -14.63
C TYR A 765 0.67 -8.50 -14.07
N ASP A 766 -0.22 -9.02 -14.91
CA ASP A 766 -0.91 -10.29 -14.71
C ASP A 766 -0.59 -11.21 -15.89
N ALA A 767 0.03 -12.36 -15.61
CA ALA A 767 0.51 -13.27 -16.64
C ALA A 767 -0.62 -13.77 -17.56
N THR A 768 -1.83 -13.93 -17.03
CA THR A 768 -3.00 -14.39 -17.81
C THR A 768 -3.45 -13.30 -18.79
N SER A 769 -3.63 -12.08 -18.28
CA SER A 769 -3.99 -10.91 -19.09
C SER A 769 -2.92 -10.62 -20.14
N PHE A 770 -1.64 -10.68 -19.76
CA PHE A 770 -0.52 -10.53 -20.68
C PHE A 770 -0.54 -11.59 -21.79
N LEU A 771 -0.69 -12.88 -21.49
CA LEU A 771 -0.78 -13.94 -22.51
C LEU A 771 -1.99 -13.77 -23.45
N SER A 772 -3.13 -13.33 -22.92
CA SER A 772 -4.32 -13.04 -23.73
C SER A 772 -4.13 -11.87 -24.71
N SER A 773 -3.21 -10.94 -24.39
CA SER A 773 -2.92 -9.76 -25.22
C SER A 773 -2.23 -10.09 -26.54
N PHE A 774 -1.71 -11.29 -26.76
CA PHE A 774 -1.05 -11.63 -28.05
C PHE A 774 -1.41 -13.01 -28.61
N SER A 775 -2.34 -13.74 -27.98
CA SER A 775 -2.72 -15.11 -28.38
C SER A 775 -3.85 -15.19 -29.43
N CYS A 776 -4.29 -14.06 -30.00
CA CYS A 776 -5.37 -14.04 -30.99
C CYS A 776 -4.95 -14.43 -32.41
N ALA A 777 -3.65 -14.59 -32.69
CA ALA A 777 -3.18 -15.03 -33.99
C ALA A 777 -3.64 -16.47 -34.29
N PRO A 778 -4.25 -16.75 -35.46
CA PRO A 778 -4.66 -18.10 -35.82
C PRO A 778 -3.47 -19.08 -35.77
N GLY A 779 -3.67 -20.22 -35.12
CA GLY A 779 -2.63 -21.26 -34.99
C GLY A 779 -1.55 -20.95 -33.95
N PHE A 780 -1.67 -19.87 -33.17
CA PHE A 780 -0.72 -19.53 -32.12
C PHE A 780 -0.69 -20.55 -30.98
N GLU A 781 0.52 -20.93 -30.61
CA GLU A 781 0.85 -21.64 -29.38
C GLU A 781 2.17 -21.07 -28.83
N LEU A 782 2.27 -20.89 -27.52
CA LEU A 782 3.51 -20.43 -26.91
C LEU A 782 4.41 -21.66 -26.64
N PRO A 783 5.57 -21.80 -27.31
CA PRO A 783 6.43 -22.97 -27.15
C PRO A 783 7.07 -23.00 -25.76
N VAL A 784 6.91 -24.12 -25.06
CA VAL A 784 7.49 -24.41 -23.75
C VAL A 784 8.97 -24.80 -23.89
N THR A 785 9.34 -25.46 -24.99
CA THR A 785 10.71 -25.94 -25.24
C THR A 785 11.22 -25.54 -26.63
N GLU A 786 12.54 -25.54 -26.82
CA GLU A 786 13.14 -25.31 -28.14
C GLU A 786 12.75 -26.40 -29.15
N ASP A 787 12.52 -27.63 -28.69
CA ASP A 787 12.20 -28.77 -29.55
C ASP A 787 10.78 -28.65 -30.17
N GLU A 788 9.89 -27.86 -29.57
CA GLU A 788 8.57 -27.56 -30.14
C GLU A 788 8.66 -26.63 -31.35
N CYS A 789 9.77 -25.90 -31.50
CA CYS A 789 10.06 -25.04 -32.65
C CYS A 789 10.74 -25.82 -33.80
N ASP A 790 10.38 -27.10 -34.00
CA ASP A 790 10.99 -27.96 -34.99
C ASP A 790 10.14 -28.13 -36.26
N MET A 791 10.58 -27.48 -37.35
CA MET A 791 9.95 -27.61 -38.66
C MET A 791 10.14 -29.02 -39.30
N TYR A 792 10.95 -29.92 -38.73
CA TYR A 792 11.18 -31.24 -39.30
C TYR A 792 9.90 -32.07 -39.41
N GLN A 793 8.92 -31.89 -38.52
CA GLN A 793 7.60 -32.52 -38.67
C GLN A 793 6.96 -32.14 -40.02
N THR A 794 6.84 -30.83 -40.28
CA THR A 794 6.27 -30.29 -41.53
C THR A 794 7.07 -30.70 -42.76
N LEU A 795 8.41 -30.65 -42.68
CA LEU A 795 9.29 -31.05 -43.78
C LEU A 795 9.18 -32.55 -44.09
N ALA A 796 9.19 -33.40 -43.06
CA ALA A 796 9.04 -34.84 -43.17
C ALA A 796 7.66 -35.22 -43.72
N GLU A 797 6.58 -34.58 -43.28
CA GLU A 797 5.25 -34.78 -43.85
C GLU A 797 5.18 -34.35 -45.33
N GLY A 798 5.76 -33.20 -45.67
CA GLY A 798 5.86 -32.73 -47.05
C GLY A 798 6.61 -33.72 -47.94
N ILE A 799 7.75 -34.23 -47.47
CA ILE A 799 8.51 -35.30 -48.14
C ILE A 799 7.65 -36.56 -48.26
N ALA A 800 7.07 -37.07 -47.17
CA ALA A 800 6.30 -38.31 -47.16
C ALA A 800 5.14 -38.28 -48.16
N ARG A 801 4.36 -37.19 -48.18
CA ARG A 801 3.23 -37.02 -49.12
C ARG A 801 3.71 -37.02 -50.58
N LEU A 802 4.79 -36.29 -50.89
CA LEU A 802 5.35 -36.24 -52.23
C LEU A 802 6.05 -37.55 -52.64
N LEU A 803 6.61 -38.31 -51.68
CA LEU A 803 7.15 -39.64 -51.93
C LEU A 803 6.07 -40.66 -52.31
N VAL A 804 4.93 -40.64 -51.62
CA VAL A 804 3.78 -41.48 -51.96
C VAL A 804 3.34 -41.21 -53.39
N LYS A 805 3.29 -39.93 -53.77
CA LYS A 805 2.97 -39.54 -55.13
C LYS A 805 4.04 -39.96 -56.14
N ALA A 806 5.33 -39.84 -55.80
CA ALA A 806 6.42 -40.30 -56.63
C ALA A 806 6.29 -41.81 -56.90
N ALA A 807 6.01 -42.61 -55.88
CA ALA A 807 5.82 -44.06 -55.99
C ALA A 807 4.65 -44.42 -56.92
N GLY A 808 3.50 -43.76 -56.76
CA GLY A 808 2.34 -43.94 -57.64
C GLY A 808 2.65 -43.56 -59.10
N ALA A 809 3.30 -42.42 -59.32
CA ALA A 809 3.68 -41.96 -60.65
C ALA A 809 4.72 -42.89 -61.31
N MET A 810 5.71 -43.37 -60.56
CA MET A 810 6.70 -44.33 -61.05
C MET A 810 6.06 -45.67 -61.41
N ALA A 811 5.19 -46.21 -60.55
CA ALA A 811 4.46 -47.45 -60.84
C ALA A 811 3.60 -47.31 -62.10
N SER A 812 2.89 -46.19 -62.26
CA SER A 812 2.10 -45.90 -63.46
C SER A 812 2.98 -45.82 -64.71
N ARG A 813 4.13 -45.13 -64.62
CA ARG A 813 5.06 -44.97 -65.74
C ARG A 813 5.72 -46.30 -66.13
N VAL A 814 6.17 -47.11 -65.17
CA VAL A 814 6.72 -48.45 -65.42
C VAL A 814 5.66 -49.38 -66.00
N ASN A 815 4.42 -49.26 -65.53
CA ASN A 815 3.31 -50.02 -66.09
C ASN A 815 3.07 -49.65 -67.55
N GLY A 816 3.01 -48.36 -67.89
CA GLY A 816 2.72 -47.88 -69.24
C GLY A 816 3.92 -47.69 -70.19
N ASP A 817 5.14 -48.07 -69.81
CA ASP A 817 6.31 -47.90 -70.67
C ASP A 817 6.41 -49.03 -71.72
N GLU A 818 6.42 -48.64 -73.01
CA GLU A 818 6.42 -49.56 -74.15
C GLU A 818 7.83 -50.02 -74.56
N GLU A 819 8.90 -49.45 -74.00
CA GLU A 819 10.28 -49.77 -74.36
C GLU A 819 10.85 -50.87 -73.47
N CYS A 820 10.80 -50.68 -72.15
CA CYS A 820 11.28 -51.66 -71.17
C CYS A 820 10.29 -51.99 -70.05
N GLY A 821 9.21 -51.24 -69.90
CA GLY A 821 8.19 -51.48 -68.88
C GLY A 821 7.24 -52.65 -69.17
N PHE A 822 6.15 -52.72 -68.42
CA PHE A 822 5.20 -53.84 -68.50
C PHE A 822 4.33 -53.84 -69.77
N GLU A 823 4.21 -52.69 -70.46
CA GLU A 823 3.57 -52.61 -71.78
C GLU A 823 4.53 -52.93 -72.93
N ALA A 824 5.84 -53.03 -72.69
CA ALA A 824 6.78 -53.46 -73.72
C ALA A 824 6.40 -54.85 -74.23
N LEU A 825 6.24 -54.99 -75.55
CA LEU A 825 5.74 -56.22 -76.18
C LEU A 825 6.52 -57.49 -75.74
N ARG A 826 7.84 -57.35 -75.53
CA ARG A 826 8.72 -58.42 -75.07
C ARG A 826 8.43 -58.90 -73.64
N VAL A 827 7.97 -57.99 -72.77
CA VAL A 827 7.58 -58.28 -71.38
C VAL A 827 6.14 -58.77 -71.38
N LYS A 828 5.22 -58.00 -71.96
CA LYS A 828 3.77 -58.28 -71.98
C LYS A 828 3.44 -59.67 -72.53
N ALA A 829 4.08 -60.09 -73.62
CA ALA A 829 3.83 -61.38 -74.27
C ALA A 829 4.45 -62.59 -73.54
N ARG A 830 5.31 -62.37 -72.53
CA ARG A 830 6.07 -63.43 -71.85
C ARG A 830 6.02 -63.23 -70.33
N PRO A 831 4.91 -63.57 -69.67
CA PRO A 831 4.88 -63.63 -68.21
C PRO A 831 5.92 -64.61 -67.67
N ASP A 832 6.54 -64.26 -66.55
CA ASP A 832 7.51 -65.12 -65.85
C ASP A 832 6.82 -66.28 -65.13
N ARG A 833 5.58 -66.04 -64.66
CA ARG A 833 4.74 -67.04 -64.00
C ARG A 833 3.32 -66.93 -64.47
N VAL A 834 2.72 -68.09 -64.75
CA VAL A 834 1.33 -68.22 -65.15
C VAL A 834 0.71 -69.35 -64.34
N GLU A 835 -0.39 -69.06 -63.65
CA GLU A 835 -1.15 -70.03 -62.86
C GLU A 835 -2.62 -70.03 -63.29
N GLY A 836 -3.23 -71.22 -63.32
CA GLY A 836 -4.61 -71.44 -63.75
C GLY A 836 -4.78 -71.69 -65.26
N ASP A 837 -5.72 -72.57 -65.59
CA ASP A 837 -6.11 -72.85 -66.97
C ASP A 837 -6.96 -71.70 -67.55
N PRO A 838 -6.95 -71.47 -68.88
CA PRO A 838 -7.87 -70.52 -69.52
C PRO A 838 -9.34 -70.81 -69.15
N GLY A 839 -10.07 -69.78 -68.71
CA GLY A 839 -11.43 -69.85 -68.20
C GLY A 839 -11.54 -70.03 -66.67
N GLN A 840 -10.42 -70.15 -65.95
CA GLN A 840 -10.39 -70.21 -64.48
C GLN A 840 -9.79 -68.94 -63.89
N ILE A 841 -10.07 -68.71 -62.60
CA ILE A 841 -9.34 -67.71 -61.82
C ILE A 841 -7.90 -68.17 -61.68
N GLY A 842 -6.98 -67.30 -62.07
CA GLY A 842 -5.56 -67.55 -62.06
C GLY A 842 -4.77 -66.29 -61.75
N LEU A 843 -3.48 -66.36 -62.06
CA LEU A 843 -2.53 -65.30 -61.77
C LEU A 843 -1.48 -65.26 -62.87
N MET A 844 -1.05 -64.05 -63.23
CA MET A 844 0.09 -63.82 -64.11
C MET A 844 1.06 -62.85 -63.43
N GLU A 845 2.34 -63.19 -63.51
CA GLU A 845 3.44 -62.37 -63.00
C GLU A 845 4.37 -61.96 -64.13
N TRP A 846 4.81 -60.71 -64.10
CA TRP A 846 5.85 -60.16 -64.97
C TRP A 846 6.90 -59.48 -64.11
N THR A 847 8.14 -59.56 -64.56
CA THR A 847 9.29 -58.87 -63.98
C THR A 847 9.96 -58.02 -65.05
N VAL A 848 10.42 -56.85 -64.63
CA VAL A 848 11.31 -56.00 -65.41
C VAL A 848 12.55 -55.77 -64.57
N ASN A 849 13.72 -55.98 -65.17
CA ASN A 849 15.01 -55.78 -64.52
C ASN A 849 15.82 -54.78 -65.35
N ASP A 850 16.57 -53.91 -64.67
CA ASP A 850 17.41 -52.87 -65.29
C ASP A 850 16.63 -51.98 -66.29
N CYS A 851 15.35 -51.72 -66.03
CA CYS A 851 14.53 -50.89 -66.91
C CYS A 851 14.82 -49.42 -66.63
N ARG A 852 15.66 -48.82 -67.48
CA ARG A 852 16.00 -47.40 -67.42
C ARG A 852 14.93 -46.56 -68.12
N ILE A 853 14.18 -45.80 -67.34
CA ILE A 853 13.14 -44.88 -67.85
C ILE A 853 13.62 -43.45 -67.67
N SER A 854 13.70 -42.70 -68.77
CA SER A 854 13.94 -41.26 -68.75
C SER A 854 12.63 -40.50 -68.97
N ALA A 855 12.32 -39.57 -68.08
CA ALA A 855 11.18 -38.68 -68.19
C ALA A 855 11.70 -37.26 -68.43
N SER A 856 11.96 -36.92 -69.70
CA SER A 856 12.55 -35.64 -70.09
C SER A 856 11.53 -34.49 -70.20
N SER A 857 10.22 -34.76 -70.26
CA SER A 857 9.16 -33.73 -70.29
C SER A 857 7.72 -34.26 -70.11
N ALA A 858 7.54 -35.44 -69.50
CA ALA A 858 6.23 -36.09 -69.50
C ALA A 858 5.34 -35.60 -68.33
N GLU A 859 4.22 -34.99 -68.70
CA GLU A 859 3.00 -35.06 -67.88
C GLU A 859 2.75 -36.55 -67.59
N ALA A 860 2.83 -36.94 -66.31
CA ALA A 860 2.63 -38.32 -65.87
C ALA A 860 1.14 -38.71 -65.92
N SER A 861 0.28 -37.74 -65.62
CA SER A 861 -1.17 -37.84 -65.77
C SER A 861 -1.81 -36.45 -65.78
N ALA A 862 -2.95 -36.35 -66.46
CA ALA A 862 -3.91 -35.28 -66.26
C ALA A 862 -5.22 -35.87 -65.75
N ASP A 863 -5.83 -35.19 -64.80
CA ASP A 863 -7.14 -35.57 -64.28
C ASP A 863 -8.27 -34.83 -65.00
N CYS A 864 -9.50 -35.23 -64.72
CA CYS A 864 -10.71 -34.68 -65.35
C CYS A 864 -11.01 -33.23 -64.97
N LEU A 865 -10.38 -32.71 -63.92
CA LEU A 865 -10.49 -31.31 -63.50
C LEU A 865 -9.38 -30.44 -64.12
N GLY A 866 -8.47 -31.04 -64.90
CA GLY A 866 -7.37 -30.36 -65.56
C GLY A 866 -6.14 -30.17 -64.67
N ARG A 867 -6.08 -30.80 -63.49
CA ARG A 867 -4.86 -30.87 -62.70
C ARG A 867 -3.90 -31.84 -63.39
N ARG A 868 -2.64 -31.44 -63.47
CA ARG A 868 -1.58 -32.19 -64.16
C ARG A 868 -0.52 -32.61 -63.17
N SER A 869 -0.19 -33.89 -63.13
CA SER A 869 0.92 -34.45 -62.37
C SER A 869 2.13 -34.61 -63.28
N PHE A 870 3.29 -34.21 -62.80
CA PHE A 870 4.55 -34.31 -63.53
C PHE A 870 5.51 -35.26 -62.81
N LEU A 871 6.24 -36.05 -63.61
CA LEU A 871 7.36 -36.87 -63.17
C LEU A 871 8.50 -36.64 -64.15
N LEU A 872 9.60 -36.05 -63.69
CA LEU A 872 10.77 -35.75 -64.53
C LEU A 872 12.01 -36.44 -63.96
N GLY A 873 13.03 -36.72 -64.78
CA GLY A 873 14.31 -37.27 -64.33
C GLY A 873 14.61 -38.67 -64.89
N VAL A 874 15.50 -39.40 -64.23
CA VAL A 874 15.89 -40.76 -64.63
C VAL A 874 15.68 -41.72 -63.47
N MET A 875 15.12 -42.89 -63.79
CA MET A 875 14.99 -44.00 -62.87
C MET A 875 15.47 -45.30 -63.50
N ASP A 876 16.27 -46.06 -62.76
CA ASP A 876 16.68 -47.42 -63.09
C ASP A 876 15.84 -48.36 -62.22
N VAL A 877 14.91 -49.10 -62.85
CA VAL A 877 13.82 -49.80 -62.17
C VAL A 877 13.97 -51.32 -62.29
N ASP A 878 13.96 -51.98 -61.13
CA ASP A 878 13.57 -53.38 -61.00
C ASP A 878 12.15 -53.44 -60.43
N ALA A 879 11.21 -54.06 -61.17
CA ALA A 879 9.83 -54.14 -60.73
C ALA A 879 9.17 -55.48 -61.08
N ARG A 880 8.13 -55.80 -60.32
CA ARG A 880 7.28 -56.98 -60.50
C ARG A 880 5.83 -56.57 -60.58
N ARG A 881 5.10 -57.02 -61.60
CA ARG A 881 3.65 -56.85 -61.74
C ARG A 881 2.98 -58.19 -61.57
N LEU A 882 2.00 -58.24 -60.69
CA LEU A 882 1.15 -59.41 -60.43
C LEU A 882 -0.29 -59.04 -60.73
N VAL A 883 -0.95 -59.83 -61.58
CA VAL A 883 -2.36 -59.64 -61.90
C VAL A 883 -3.11 -60.92 -61.57
N ARG A 884 -4.21 -60.80 -60.83
CA ARG A 884 -5.13 -61.89 -60.49
C ARG A 884 -6.44 -61.71 -61.25
N GLY A 885 -7.00 -62.78 -61.81
CA GLY A 885 -8.12 -62.59 -62.72
C GLY A 885 -8.55 -63.85 -63.45
N LEU A 886 -9.53 -63.69 -64.35
CA LEU A 886 -9.94 -64.72 -65.26
C LEU A 886 -8.87 -64.89 -66.35
N ARG A 887 -8.29 -66.09 -66.44
CA ARG A 887 -7.29 -66.42 -67.45
C ARG A 887 -7.96 -66.55 -68.82
N GLU A 888 -7.36 -65.96 -69.84
CA GLU A 888 -7.84 -66.07 -71.23
C GLU A 888 -6.67 -66.35 -72.18
N ARG A 889 -6.99 -66.86 -73.36
CA ARG A 889 -6.01 -67.10 -74.42
C ARG A 889 -6.41 -66.34 -75.67
N ILE A 890 -5.65 -65.31 -76.01
CA ILE A 890 -5.88 -64.50 -77.21
C ILE A 890 -5.16 -65.19 -78.38
N LEU A 891 -5.91 -65.48 -79.46
CA LEU A 891 -5.39 -66.06 -80.70
C LEU A 891 -4.57 -67.37 -80.52
N PHE A 892 -4.95 -68.22 -79.55
CA PHE A 892 -4.32 -69.51 -79.23
C PHE A 892 -2.84 -69.48 -78.80
N VAL A 893 -2.15 -68.33 -78.81
CA VAL A 893 -0.70 -68.26 -78.56
C VAL A 893 -0.28 -67.22 -77.51
N VAL A 894 -1.15 -66.30 -77.11
CA VAL A 894 -0.84 -65.31 -76.08
C VAL A 894 -1.70 -65.52 -74.86
N ASP A 895 -1.05 -65.72 -73.72
CA ASP A 895 -1.66 -65.77 -72.41
C ASP A 895 -2.11 -64.36 -71.99
N SER A 896 -3.38 -64.25 -71.57
CA SER A 896 -3.98 -63.02 -71.07
C SER A 896 -4.66 -63.28 -69.72
N ILE A 897 -4.87 -62.21 -68.94
CA ILE A 897 -5.61 -62.26 -67.69
C ILE A 897 -6.47 -61.01 -67.59
N VAL A 898 -7.75 -61.23 -67.32
CA VAL A 898 -8.75 -60.18 -67.17
C VAL A 898 -9.00 -60.01 -65.67
N PRO A 899 -8.67 -58.85 -65.07
CA PRO A 899 -8.90 -58.65 -63.64
C PRO A 899 -10.40 -58.68 -63.32
N VAL A 900 -10.80 -59.48 -62.32
CA VAL A 900 -12.22 -59.64 -61.91
C VAL A 900 -12.51 -59.08 -60.50
N THR A 901 -11.51 -58.47 -59.86
CA THR A 901 -11.66 -57.73 -58.60
C THR A 901 -10.96 -56.38 -58.72
N ARG A 902 -11.37 -55.40 -57.91
CA ARG A 902 -10.78 -54.05 -57.92
C ARG A 902 -9.31 -54.03 -57.51
N ASP A 903 -8.89 -54.93 -56.63
CA ASP A 903 -7.53 -55.04 -56.07
C ASP A 903 -6.68 -56.12 -56.76
N ALA A 904 -7.07 -56.51 -57.96
CA ALA A 904 -6.46 -57.60 -58.70
C ALA A 904 -5.00 -57.38 -59.11
N VAL A 905 -4.55 -56.12 -59.15
CA VAL A 905 -3.21 -55.74 -59.62
C VAL A 905 -2.33 -55.30 -58.46
N ASP A 906 -1.11 -55.82 -58.44
CA ASP A 906 -0.06 -55.47 -57.49
C ASP A 906 1.23 -55.18 -58.26
N ILE A 907 1.82 -54.01 -58.04
CA ILE A 907 3.08 -53.57 -58.65
C ILE A 907 4.09 -53.36 -57.53
N GLU A 908 5.09 -54.21 -57.47
CA GLU A 908 6.20 -54.10 -56.53
C GLU A 908 7.41 -53.47 -57.22
N LEU A 909 7.76 -52.26 -56.80
CA LEU A 909 9.00 -51.56 -57.13
C LEU A 909 10.06 -52.05 -56.14
N GLY A 910 11.03 -52.84 -56.63
CA GLY A 910 12.02 -53.52 -55.79
C GLY A 910 13.15 -52.61 -55.33
N ALA A 911 14.03 -52.21 -56.25
CA ALA A 911 15.10 -51.26 -56.01
C ALA A 911 15.13 -50.27 -57.17
N VAL A 912 14.55 -49.09 -56.98
CA VAL A 912 14.53 -48.03 -57.98
C VAL A 912 15.65 -47.05 -57.66
N GLY A 913 16.72 -47.10 -58.43
CA GLY A 913 17.75 -46.05 -58.40
C GLY A 913 17.18 -44.79 -59.05
N VAL A 914 17.14 -43.68 -58.30
CA VAL A 914 16.62 -42.41 -58.81
C VAL A 914 17.73 -41.37 -58.90
N ALA A 915 17.75 -40.61 -59.99
CA ALA A 915 18.69 -39.51 -60.18
C ALA A 915 17.99 -38.30 -60.82
N GLY A 916 17.98 -37.18 -60.10
CA GLY A 916 17.30 -35.95 -60.50
C GLY A 916 15.79 -36.13 -60.73
N LEU A 917 15.12 -37.00 -59.95
CA LEU A 917 13.71 -37.30 -60.09
C LEU A 917 12.85 -36.17 -59.50
N GLU A 918 12.09 -35.44 -60.30
CA GLU A 918 11.16 -34.39 -59.82
C GLU A 918 9.71 -34.85 -59.89
N VAL A 919 8.93 -34.58 -58.83
CA VAL A 919 7.49 -34.84 -58.77
C VAL A 919 6.74 -33.61 -58.23
N TYR A 920 5.68 -33.21 -58.94
CA TYR A 920 4.80 -32.09 -58.54
C TYR A 920 3.45 -32.13 -59.25
N ASP A 921 2.49 -31.34 -58.76
CA ASP A 921 1.22 -31.05 -59.46
C ASP A 921 1.17 -29.60 -59.89
N LEU A 922 0.41 -29.36 -60.95
CA LEU A 922 -0.08 -28.04 -61.32
C LEU A 922 -1.60 -28.09 -61.36
N ASP A 923 -2.25 -27.26 -60.55
CA ASP A 923 -3.68 -26.99 -60.67
C ASP A 923 -3.99 -26.27 -62.00
N PRO A 924 -5.26 -26.27 -62.44
CA PRO A 924 -5.67 -25.47 -63.59
C PRO A 924 -5.22 -24.01 -63.43
N ASN A 925 -4.55 -23.48 -64.46
CA ASN A 925 -3.98 -22.12 -64.51
C ASN A 925 -2.72 -21.87 -63.67
N GLN A 926 -2.20 -22.88 -62.95
CA GLN A 926 -0.95 -22.77 -62.23
C GLN A 926 0.25 -22.98 -63.17
N GLN A 927 1.21 -22.06 -63.14
CA GLN A 927 2.44 -22.16 -63.95
C GLN A 927 3.62 -22.75 -63.16
N GLU A 928 3.66 -22.53 -61.85
CA GLU A 928 4.71 -23.03 -60.97
C GLU A 928 4.12 -23.84 -59.81
N PRO A 929 4.70 -24.99 -59.45
CA PRO A 929 4.15 -25.84 -58.42
C PRO A 929 4.26 -25.19 -57.03
N ARG A 930 3.18 -25.26 -56.26
CA ARG A 930 3.17 -24.87 -54.83
C ARG A 930 4.05 -25.80 -54.00
N ARG A 931 4.08 -27.07 -54.37
CA ARG A 931 4.88 -28.12 -53.72
C ARG A 931 5.56 -28.97 -54.78
N LYS A 932 6.87 -29.18 -54.62
CA LYS A 932 7.68 -30.02 -55.52
C LYS A 932 8.71 -30.78 -54.71
N LEU A 933 8.90 -32.06 -55.00
CA LEU A 933 10.01 -32.85 -54.46
C LEU A 933 10.92 -33.23 -55.61
N ARG A 934 12.21 -32.93 -55.46
CA ARG A 934 13.26 -33.42 -56.35
C ARG A 934 14.18 -34.34 -55.56
N ILE A 935 14.36 -35.57 -56.03
CA ILE A 935 15.31 -36.52 -55.46
C ILE A 935 16.55 -36.49 -56.35
N GLU A 936 17.61 -35.83 -55.89
CA GLU A 936 18.86 -35.70 -56.65
C GLU A 936 19.54 -37.06 -56.81
N SER A 937 19.54 -37.87 -55.75
CA SER A 937 19.98 -39.26 -55.73
C SER A 937 19.27 -40.04 -54.63
N GLY A 938 19.13 -41.36 -54.77
CA GLY A 938 18.60 -42.24 -53.73
C GLY A 938 18.11 -43.60 -54.26
N HIS A 939 17.63 -44.45 -53.35
CA HIS A 939 16.97 -45.72 -53.69
C HIS A 939 15.56 -45.78 -53.14
N LEU A 940 14.58 -46.02 -54.03
CA LEU A 940 13.17 -46.13 -53.66
C LEU A 940 12.65 -47.56 -53.89
N ALA A 941 11.91 -48.10 -52.93
CA ALA A 941 11.17 -49.34 -53.02
C ALA A 941 9.72 -49.09 -52.62
N ALA A 942 8.75 -49.76 -53.22
CA ALA A 942 7.34 -49.62 -52.82
C ALA A 942 6.49 -50.76 -53.38
N ARG A 943 5.40 -51.11 -52.69
CA ARG A 943 4.33 -51.93 -53.26
C ARG A 943 3.11 -51.05 -53.52
N VAL A 944 2.71 -50.94 -54.79
CA VAL A 944 1.58 -50.14 -55.26
C VAL A 944 0.47 -51.07 -55.73
N ARG A 945 -0.67 -51.05 -55.04
CA ARG A 945 -1.88 -51.81 -55.38
C ARG A 945 -2.95 -50.85 -55.90
N PRO A 946 -3.01 -50.60 -57.22
CA PRO A 946 -4.06 -49.75 -57.80
C PRO A 946 -5.43 -50.41 -57.62
N ILE A 947 -6.46 -49.59 -57.41
CA ILE A 947 -7.85 -50.01 -57.29
C ILE A 947 -8.53 -49.72 -58.63
N LEU A 948 -8.89 -50.78 -59.35
CA LEU A 948 -9.39 -50.68 -60.71
C LEU A 948 -10.90 -50.39 -60.73
N GLY A 949 -11.30 -49.61 -61.73
CA GLY A 949 -12.66 -49.29 -62.08
C GLY A 949 -13.30 -50.42 -62.89
N GLU A 950 -14.61 -50.60 -62.72
CA GLU A 950 -15.36 -51.58 -63.49
C GLU A 950 -15.67 -51.02 -64.89
N ARG A 951 -15.58 -51.86 -65.92
CA ARG A 951 -15.98 -51.51 -67.28
C ARG A 951 -17.49 -51.22 -67.36
N ALA A 952 -17.84 -50.16 -68.08
CA ALA A 952 -19.23 -49.79 -68.32
C ALA A 952 -19.93 -50.74 -69.30
N ASP A 953 -19.18 -51.28 -70.26
CA ASP A 953 -19.67 -52.17 -71.32
C ASP A 953 -19.60 -53.67 -70.97
N GLU A 954 -18.85 -54.05 -69.93
CA GLU A 954 -18.65 -55.46 -69.55
C GLU A 954 -18.56 -55.63 -68.02
N LEU A 955 -19.70 -55.93 -67.39
CA LEU A 955 -19.81 -56.01 -65.93
C LEU A 955 -18.96 -57.15 -65.35
N GLY A 956 -18.34 -56.89 -64.20
CA GLY A 956 -17.45 -57.84 -63.53
C GLY A 956 -16.00 -57.84 -64.03
N ILE A 957 -15.66 -57.02 -65.02
CA ILE A 957 -14.28 -56.77 -65.45
C ILE A 957 -13.79 -55.45 -64.85
N PHE A 958 -12.64 -55.50 -64.19
CA PHE A 958 -12.02 -54.38 -63.49
C PHE A 958 -10.65 -54.07 -64.08
N ASP A 959 -10.59 -53.46 -65.26
CA ASP A 959 -9.34 -53.10 -65.94
C ASP A 959 -9.20 -51.59 -66.22
N ILE A 960 -10.18 -50.78 -65.81
CA ILE A 960 -10.14 -49.33 -65.99
C ILE A 960 -9.23 -48.72 -64.92
N PRO A 961 -8.13 -48.03 -65.28
CA PRO A 961 -7.25 -47.42 -64.28
C PRO A 961 -7.96 -46.29 -63.54
N THR A 962 -7.71 -46.19 -62.23
CA THR A 962 -8.17 -45.08 -61.39
C THR A 962 -6.98 -44.50 -60.62
N PRO A 963 -7.05 -43.26 -60.10
CA PRO A 963 -5.99 -42.71 -59.25
C PRO A 963 -5.98 -43.33 -57.84
N VAL A 964 -6.93 -44.21 -57.51
CA VAL A 964 -7.01 -44.83 -56.20
C VAL A 964 -6.00 -45.96 -56.08
N ALA A 965 -5.16 -45.90 -55.05
CA ALA A 965 -4.13 -46.90 -54.82
C ALA A 965 -3.81 -47.07 -53.34
N VAL A 966 -3.50 -48.31 -52.94
CA VAL A 966 -2.88 -48.62 -51.65
C VAL A 966 -1.38 -48.76 -51.87
N ILE A 967 -0.59 -47.98 -51.13
CA ILE A 967 0.86 -47.96 -51.23
C ILE A 967 1.42 -48.46 -49.89
N ASP A 968 2.07 -49.62 -49.91
CA ASP A 968 2.64 -50.27 -48.73
C ASP A 968 4.15 -50.41 -48.89
N GLY A 969 4.89 -50.38 -47.77
CA GLY A 969 6.33 -50.59 -47.76
C GLY A 969 7.11 -49.60 -48.63
N LEU A 970 6.59 -48.38 -48.79
CA LEU A 970 7.29 -47.31 -49.50
C LEU A 970 8.52 -46.92 -48.69
N ARG A 971 9.70 -47.23 -49.21
CA ARG A 971 10.97 -46.95 -48.57
C ARG A 971 11.86 -46.10 -49.46
N LEU A 972 12.41 -45.00 -48.93
CA LEU A 972 13.48 -44.22 -49.56
C LEU A 972 14.71 -44.25 -48.66
N THR A 973 15.89 -44.60 -49.19
CA THR A 973 17.14 -44.62 -48.41
C THR A 973 18.24 -43.81 -49.06
N ALA A 974 19.11 -43.26 -48.20
CA ALA A 974 20.34 -42.55 -48.57
C ALA A 974 20.13 -41.49 -49.67
N ALA A 975 19.09 -40.68 -49.52
CA ALA A 975 18.65 -39.77 -50.56
C ALA A 975 19.00 -38.31 -50.26
N GLU A 976 19.43 -37.59 -51.28
CA GLU A 976 19.51 -36.13 -51.26
C GLU A 976 18.27 -35.57 -51.95
N VAL A 977 17.50 -34.76 -51.24
CA VAL A 977 16.23 -34.23 -51.74
C VAL A 977 16.20 -32.71 -51.67
N VAL A 978 15.52 -32.11 -52.65
CA VAL A 978 15.16 -30.70 -52.66
C VAL A 978 13.64 -30.62 -52.59
N LEU A 979 13.14 -30.16 -51.45
CA LEU A 979 11.73 -29.89 -51.23
C LEU A 979 11.47 -28.41 -51.53
N VAL A 980 10.57 -28.13 -52.48
CA VAL A 980 9.99 -26.80 -52.66
C VAL A 980 8.62 -26.79 -52.02
N SER A 981 8.36 -25.84 -51.13
CA SER A 981 7.06 -25.63 -50.50
C SER A 981 6.77 -24.14 -50.37
N GLU A 982 5.75 -23.66 -51.06
CA GLU A 982 5.31 -22.26 -51.04
C GLU A 982 6.44 -21.28 -51.37
N GLY A 983 7.16 -21.54 -52.47
CA GLY A 983 8.29 -20.73 -52.93
C GLY A 983 9.60 -20.94 -52.16
N LYS A 984 9.57 -21.61 -51.00
CA LYS A 984 10.77 -21.93 -50.20
C LYS A 984 11.39 -23.23 -50.68
N THR A 985 12.71 -23.30 -50.69
CA THR A 985 13.52 -24.43 -51.11
C THR A 985 14.32 -24.98 -49.93
N PHE A 986 14.19 -26.27 -49.67
CA PHE A 986 14.90 -26.96 -48.60
C PHE A 986 15.72 -28.10 -49.21
N LYS A 987 17.06 -28.01 -49.13
CA LYS A 987 17.95 -29.13 -49.44
C LYS A 987 18.13 -29.97 -48.18
N LEU A 988 17.69 -31.22 -48.25
CA LEU A 988 17.59 -32.12 -47.10
C LEU A 988 18.21 -33.45 -47.46
N ARG A 989 18.73 -34.16 -46.46
CA ARG A 989 19.18 -35.55 -46.59
C ARG A 989 18.15 -36.45 -45.93
N VAL A 990 17.57 -37.37 -46.69
CA VAL A 990 16.67 -38.40 -46.16
C VAL A 990 17.50 -39.67 -45.98
N ASP A 991 17.84 -39.99 -44.73
CA ASP A 991 18.63 -41.19 -44.42
C ASP A 991 17.80 -42.46 -44.66
N ASP A 992 16.55 -42.45 -44.18
CA ASP A 992 15.56 -43.52 -44.33
C ASP A 992 14.16 -42.91 -44.23
N ALA A 993 13.26 -43.26 -45.13
CA ALA A 993 11.84 -42.98 -45.01
C ALA A 993 11.09 -44.28 -45.23
N GLU A 994 10.14 -44.62 -44.36
CA GLU A 994 9.29 -45.80 -44.46
C GLU A 994 7.84 -45.35 -44.26
N VAL A 995 7.08 -45.32 -45.35
CA VAL A 995 5.74 -44.73 -45.41
C VAL A 995 4.75 -45.75 -45.96
N SER A 996 3.50 -45.67 -45.52
CA SER A 996 2.38 -46.37 -46.12
C SER A 996 1.22 -45.40 -46.27
N ALA A 997 0.51 -45.49 -47.38
CA ALA A 997 -0.55 -44.55 -47.70
C ALA A 997 -1.68 -45.19 -48.51
N ILE A 998 -2.82 -44.53 -48.50
CA ILE A 998 -3.92 -44.78 -49.42
C ILE A 998 -4.26 -43.45 -50.07
N ASN A 999 -4.24 -43.42 -51.41
CA ASN A 999 -4.73 -42.29 -52.18
C ASN A 999 -6.17 -42.56 -52.59
N GLY A 1000 -7.15 -41.87 -51.99
CA GLY A 1000 -8.59 -42.06 -52.26
C GLY A 1000 -9.26 -43.16 -51.42
N PRO A 1001 -10.58 -43.38 -51.59
CA PRO A 1001 -11.34 -44.34 -50.79
C PRO A 1001 -11.08 -45.80 -51.20
N SER A 1002 -10.72 -46.66 -50.24
CA SER A 1002 -10.61 -48.11 -50.45
C SER A 1002 -10.78 -48.89 -49.16
N GLY A 1003 -11.69 -49.87 -49.15
CA GLY A 1003 -11.86 -50.81 -48.04
C GLY A 1003 -12.25 -50.15 -46.71
N GLY A 1004 -13.05 -49.08 -46.75
CA GLY A 1004 -13.47 -48.30 -45.57
C GLY A 1004 -12.36 -47.41 -44.99
N ARG A 1005 -11.23 -47.27 -45.69
CA ARG A 1005 -10.18 -46.29 -45.40
C ARG A 1005 -10.22 -45.22 -46.48
N GLY A 1006 -10.04 -43.96 -46.07
CA GLY A 1006 -9.96 -42.83 -46.99
C GLY A 1006 -8.53 -42.50 -47.39
N ASN A 1007 -8.35 -41.27 -47.88
CA ASN A 1007 -7.05 -40.67 -48.14
C ASN A 1007 -6.24 -40.54 -46.84
N GLU A 1008 -5.21 -41.36 -46.67
CA GLU A 1008 -4.42 -41.40 -45.43
C GLU A 1008 -2.95 -41.76 -45.65
N ILE A 1009 -2.08 -41.32 -44.75
CA ILE A 1009 -0.65 -41.58 -44.73
C ILE A 1009 -0.19 -41.85 -43.29
N ARG A 1010 0.80 -42.74 -43.13
CA ARG A 1010 1.49 -43.01 -41.86
C ARG A 1010 2.90 -43.55 -42.12
N GLY A 1011 3.78 -43.46 -41.13
CA GLY A 1011 5.12 -44.03 -41.24
C GLY A 1011 6.15 -43.26 -40.44
N ARG A 1012 7.40 -43.29 -40.90
CA ARG A 1012 8.51 -42.52 -40.33
C ARG A 1012 9.41 -41.98 -41.43
N VAL A 1013 10.01 -40.83 -41.19
CA VAL A 1013 10.99 -40.21 -42.09
C VAL A 1013 12.14 -39.69 -41.25
N ARG A 1014 13.37 -40.09 -41.57
CA ARG A 1014 14.59 -39.56 -40.95
C ARG A 1014 15.23 -38.53 -41.87
N VAL A 1015 15.07 -37.26 -41.51
CA VAL A 1015 15.57 -36.09 -42.25
C VAL A 1015 16.74 -35.49 -41.48
N ASP A 1016 17.91 -35.39 -42.12
CA ASP A 1016 19.12 -34.82 -41.53
C ASP A 1016 19.48 -35.44 -40.17
N GLY A 1017 19.28 -36.75 -40.03
CA GLY A 1017 19.50 -37.50 -38.79
C GLY A 1017 18.35 -37.43 -37.77
N VAL A 1018 17.33 -36.59 -37.96
CA VAL A 1018 16.17 -36.48 -37.08
C VAL A 1018 15.06 -37.41 -37.56
N GLU A 1019 14.68 -38.39 -36.74
CA GLU A 1019 13.58 -39.30 -37.02
C GLU A 1019 12.24 -38.68 -36.62
N VAL A 1020 11.34 -38.58 -37.59
CA VAL A 1020 10.01 -38.02 -37.44
C VAL A 1020 8.97 -39.11 -37.67
N GLU A 1021 8.05 -39.29 -36.72
CA GLU A 1021 6.90 -40.18 -36.90
C GLU A 1021 5.76 -39.44 -37.63
N ILE A 1022 5.35 -40.00 -38.77
CA ILE A 1022 4.17 -39.54 -39.48
C ILE A 1022 2.97 -40.27 -38.88
N SER A 1023 2.30 -39.59 -37.95
CA SER A 1023 1.02 -40.04 -37.40
C SER A 1023 0.02 -40.31 -38.52
N ARG A 1024 -0.97 -41.16 -38.26
CA ARG A 1024 -2.05 -41.44 -39.24
C ARG A 1024 -2.82 -40.15 -39.51
N THR A 1025 -2.52 -39.50 -40.63
CA THR A 1025 -3.11 -38.23 -41.08
C THR A 1025 -3.59 -38.35 -42.52
N ALA A 1026 -4.24 -37.31 -43.05
CA ALA A 1026 -4.64 -37.28 -44.45
C ALA A 1026 -3.39 -37.17 -45.36
N LEU A 1027 -3.36 -37.96 -46.44
CA LEU A 1027 -2.30 -37.87 -47.47
C LEU A 1027 -2.36 -36.50 -48.17
N ASP A 1028 -3.56 -36.00 -48.44
CA ASP A 1028 -3.86 -34.65 -48.89
C ASP A 1028 -4.71 -33.96 -47.81
N PRO A 1029 -4.18 -32.98 -47.06
CA PRO A 1029 -4.95 -32.25 -46.05
C PRO A 1029 -6.21 -31.55 -46.60
N GLU A 1030 -6.24 -31.28 -47.90
CA GLU A 1030 -7.37 -30.66 -48.60
C GLU A 1030 -8.27 -31.70 -49.29
N PHE A 1031 -8.16 -32.98 -48.91
CA PHE A 1031 -8.93 -34.07 -49.54
C PHE A 1031 -10.43 -33.89 -49.35
N ASP A 1032 -11.11 -33.55 -50.45
CA ASP A 1032 -12.56 -33.68 -50.59
C ASP A 1032 -12.90 -34.95 -51.38
N PRO A 1033 -13.62 -35.93 -50.80
CA PRO A 1033 -13.93 -37.18 -51.48
C PRO A 1033 -14.75 -37.00 -52.77
N ALA A 1034 -15.63 -36.01 -52.84
CA ALA A 1034 -16.49 -35.77 -54.00
C ALA A 1034 -15.71 -35.08 -55.13
N GLU A 1035 -14.87 -34.10 -54.80
CA GLU A 1035 -13.95 -33.49 -55.77
C GLU A 1035 -12.97 -34.53 -56.30
N PHE A 1036 -12.41 -35.37 -55.42
CA PHE A 1036 -11.49 -36.44 -55.83
C PHE A 1036 -12.15 -37.44 -56.79
N ASP A 1037 -13.40 -37.80 -56.57
CA ASP A 1037 -14.18 -38.65 -57.49
C ASP A 1037 -14.37 -37.99 -58.87
N LEU A 1038 -14.63 -36.68 -58.91
CA LEU A 1038 -14.72 -35.93 -60.16
C LEU A 1038 -13.42 -35.94 -60.96
N ARG A 1039 -12.25 -36.08 -60.31
CA ARG A 1039 -10.93 -36.12 -60.97
C ARG A 1039 -10.75 -37.32 -61.91
N TYR A 1040 -11.52 -38.40 -61.76
CA TYR A 1040 -11.42 -39.57 -62.66
C TYR A 1040 -12.77 -40.04 -63.21
N ALA A 1041 -13.85 -39.29 -62.96
CA ALA A 1041 -15.19 -39.61 -63.47
C ALA A 1041 -15.29 -39.56 -65.01
N CYS A 1042 -14.41 -38.81 -65.68
CA CYS A 1042 -14.35 -38.72 -67.14
C CYS A 1042 -13.55 -39.85 -67.81
N THR A 1043 -12.96 -40.78 -67.05
CA THR A 1043 -12.16 -41.87 -67.60
C THR A 1043 -13.01 -42.72 -68.57
N PRO A 1044 -12.58 -42.91 -69.83
CA PRO A 1044 -13.35 -43.66 -70.80
C PRO A 1044 -13.70 -45.06 -70.31
N ASN A 1045 -14.95 -45.48 -70.54
CA ASN A 1045 -15.48 -46.79 -70.17
C ASN A 1045 -15.52 -47.11 -68.66
N LEU A 1046 -15.34 -46.12 -67.79
CA LEU A 1046 -15.56 -46.29 -66.35
C LEU A 1046 -17.08 -46.34 -66.04
N ARG A 1047 -17.55 -47.43 -65.42
CA ARG A 1047 -18.98 -47.58 -65.07
C ARG A 1047 -19.47 -46.55 -64.05
N ALA A 1048 -18.70 -46.35 -62.99
CA ALA A 1048 -18.99 -45.44 -61.89
C ALA A 1048 -17.70 -45.17 -61.11
N THR A 1049 -17.67 -44.09 -60.32
CA THR A 1049 -16.60 -43.84 -59.35
C THR A 1049 -16.57 -44.90 -58.26
N LEU A 1050 -15.46 -44.99 -57.53
CA LEU A 1050 -15.28 -46.00 -56.50
C LEU A 1050 -16.15 -45.68 -55.28
N PRO A 1051 -16.77 -46.70 -54.65
CA PRO A 1051 -17.56 -46.49 -53.44
C PRO A 1051 -16.66 -46.09 -52.26
N HIS A 1052 -17.16 -45.18 -51.41
CA HIS A 1052 -16.50 -44.70 -50.18
C HIS A 1052 -16.65 -45.67 -49.01
#